data_AF-E5CEB3-F1
#
_entry.id   AF-E5CEB3-F1
#
_cell.length_a   1.000
_cell.length_b   1.000
_cell.length_c   1.000
_cell.angle_alpha   90.00
_cell.angle_beta   90.00
_cell.angle_gamma   90.00
#
_symmetry.space_group_name_H-M   'P 1'
#
loop_
_entity.id
_entity.type
_entity.pdbx_description
1 polymer ?
#
loop_
_entity_poly.entity_id
_entity_poly.type
_entity_poly.pdbx_seq_one_letter_code
_entity_poly.pdbx_strand_id
1 'polypeptide(L)'
;MKKFRHYALLLVTAMAVFGCSKDYDDTELKQDISDLQSRVEKLETWCTTVNGQISALQGLVTALEAKDYVTGVSPVTNGYTITFSKSDAITIYNGKDGAKGADGVTPVIGVDKFEGEYYWTVKTGTAAATWILDADGKKIRTTGDKGADGSAGVAGTSPVLSVAADTDGKVYWKVNGEWLLNSGKKVQATGDKGDKGETGSAGAAGADGAQGDAVFAADGVTVDKTKGTVTFTLAGEDGATFTLPMASEMKIFKEFTDCMVRPAMKTLTLDLNLKQDEYTAIKAELTSSKGMTTAIVKATRAAAGSPWGVTLKEPTFNADKSIKENAVVTFDFPTDVAEDEFALLKVTVIDTKGQEHAATRIIVYSTKVAVESVTLNQVTIDVNVGDEANLIATITPADATTQTLKWESSDDEIVTVDAAGKVTGVKAGSATITVTSTADATKTATCTVTVKSVAVTGVTLEGDKAIAIGETVKLTATIAPANATNKKIIWNSSNPEIASIGTDGTIEGKAAGETTVTVTTEDGSKTATCKVEVTSIPLKAYNVGDYYPDADDSSTAVGVVFKITNGGVHGKVISLDETTAQWSTVNHYFTINDYNDGAANTKIIMEQAEADTKYPAAAWCVAKGVGWYLPAKGELTGFGNIWYANPTTYNTKFTNAGGTAINLDTFKNYYWTSNTDSGSDSAISFNGGGSSTSGKPSYKVRACYAY
;
A
#
# COMPACT_ATOMS: atom_id res chain seq x y z
N MET A 1 -98.82 -13.67 34.48
CA MET A 1 -97.42 -13.24 34.71
C MET A 1 -96.80 -13.78 36.01
N LYS A 2 -96.85 -15.10 36.30
CA LYS A 2 -96.16 -15.68 37.48
C LYS A 2 -95.20 -16.85 37.19
N LYS A 3 -95.25 -17.45 35.99
CA LYS A 3 -94.32 -18.53 35.59
C LYS A 3 -93.04 -18.05 34.91
N PHE A 4 -93.00 -16.83 34.35
CA PHE A 4 -91.81 -16.29 33.67
C PHE A 4 -90.73 -15.73 34.62
N ARG A 5 -91.10 -15.39 35.87
CA ARG A 5 -90.16 -14.87 36.89
C ARG A 5 -89.29 -15.96 37.54
N HIS A 6 -89.75 -17.22 37.55
CA HIS A 6 -89.01 -18.31 38.17
C HIS A 6 -87.92 -18.90 37.26
N TYR A 7 -88.13 -18.89 35.94
CA TYR A 7 -87.10 -19.36 34.99
C TYR A 7 -85.99 -18.33 34.74
N ALA A 8 -86.28 -17.03 34.83
CA ALA A 8 -85.25 -16.00 34.76
C ALA A 8 -84.31 -16.02 35.97
N LEU A 9 -84.85 -16.33 37.17
CA LEU A 9 -84.04 -16.41 38.40
C LEU A 9 -83.15 -17.67 38.44
N LEU A 10 -83.60 -18.77 37.82
CA LEU A 10 -82.83 -20.02 37.69
C LEU A 10 -81.72 -19.93 36.65
N LEU A 11 -81.89 -19.11 35.60
CA LEU A 11 -80.84 -18.88 34.61
C LEU A 11 -79.72 -17.95 35.14
N VAL A 12 -80.08 -16.98 35.99
CA VAL A 12 -79.11 -16.07 36.64
C VAL A 12 -78.33 -16.77 37.76
N THR A 13 -78.92 -17.74 38.46
CA THR A 13 -78.16 -18.56 39.43
C THR A 13 -77.32 -19.64 38.75
N ALA A 14 -77.72 -20.19 37.60
CA ALA A 14 -76.87 -21.13 36.84
C ALA A 14 -75.65 -20.44 36.20
N MET A 15 -75.76 -19.17 35.81
CA MET A 15 -74.60 -18.36 35.36
C MET A 15 -73.67 -17.92 36.51
N ALA A 16 -74.13 -17.96 37.76
CA ALA A 16 -73.31 -17.62 38.92
C ALA A 16 -72.44 -18.78 39.44
N VAL A 17 -72.65 -20.02 38.97
CA VAL A 17 -71.87 -21.20 39.42
C VAL A 17 -70.72 -21.55 38.46
N PHE A 18 -70.71 -21.03 37.23
CA PHE A 18 -69.55 -21.10 36.32
C PHE A 18 -68.70 -19.80 36.31
N GLY A 19 -69.05 -18.82 37.14
CA GLY A 19 -68.36 -17.52 37.23
C GLY A 19 -67.26 -17.43 38.30
N CYS A 20 -66.89 -18.54 38.94
CA CYS A 20 -65.86 -18.57 39.99
C CYS A 20 -64.75 -19.57 39.67
N SER A 21 -64.04 -19.36 38.56
CA SER A 21 -62.61 -19.61 38.52
C SER A 21 -61.96 -18.30 38.11
N LYS A 22 -61.57 -17.49 39.08
CA LYS A 22 -60.57 -16.45 38.86
C LYS A 22 -59.34 -17.18 38.32
N ASP A 23 -59.11 -17.01 37.02
CA ASP A 23 -57.83 -17.04 36.34
C ASP A 23 -56.79 -17.97 36.98
N TYR A 24 -56.90 -19.28 36.71
CA TYR A 24 -55.78 -20.19 36.96
C TYR A 24 -54.72 -19.93 35.88
N ASP A 25 -53.82 -18.99 36.17
CA ASP A 25 -52.67 -18.67 35.33
C ASP A 25 -51.54 -19.68 35.62
N ASP A 26 -51.43 -20.69 34.76
CA ASP A 26 -50.40 -21.74 34.81
C ASP A 26 -49.20 -21.46 33.91
N THR A 27 -49.08 -20.22 33.41
CA THR A 27 -47.99 -19.81 32.51
C THR A 27 -46.63 -20.03 33.16
N GLU A 28 -46.49 -19.73 34.46
CA GLU A 28 -45.27 -19.92 35.24
C GLU A 28 -44.91 -21.41 35.34
N LEU A 29 -45.88 -22.28 35.64
CA LEU A 29 -45.70 -23.74 35.67
C LEU A 29 -45.28 -24.32 34.31
N LYS A 30 -45.87 -23.83 33.21
CA LYS A 30 -45.50 -24.24 31.85
C LYS A 30 -44.09 -23.79 31.48
N GLN A 31 -43.69 -22.60 31.92
CA GLN A 31 -42.35 -22.08 31.69
C GLN A 31 -41.29 -22.85 32.48
N ASP A 32 -41.58 -23.17 33.75
CA ASP A 32 -40.73 -24.03 34.59
C ASP A 32 -40.57 -25.43 34.01
N ILE A 33 -41.66 -26.03 33.50
CA ILE A 33 -41.61 -27.34 32.82
C ILE A 33 -40.75 -27.28 31.56
N SER A 34 -40.90 -26.23 30.76
CA SER A 34 -40.09 -26.04 29.54
C SER A 34 -38.60 -25.83 29.86
N ASP A 35 -38.29 -25.10 30.94
CA ASP A 35 -36.90 -24.94 31.41
C ASP A 35 -36.32 -26.26 31.92
N LEU A 36 -37.07 -27.01 32.72
CA LEU A 36 -36.67 -28.33 33.20
C LEU A 36 -36.42 -29.31 32.05
N GLN A 37 -37.27 -29.32 31.01
CA GLN A 37 -37.05 -30.14 29.81
C GLN A 37 -35.73 -29.77 29.10
N SER A 38 -35.48 -28.48 28.90
CA SER A 38 -34.21 -27.97 28.32
C SER A 38 -32.98 -28.37 29.16
N ARG A 39 -33.09 -28.32 30.50
CA ARG A 39 -32.03 -28.77 31.40
C ARG A 39 -31.79 -30.27 31.34
N VAL A 40 -32.85 -31.07 31.22
CA VAL A 40 -32.75 -32.53 31.06
C VAL A 40 -32.07 -32.89 29.74
N GLU A 41 -32.46 -32.28 28.61
CA GLU A 41 -31.81 -32.51 27.31
C GLU A 41 -30.31 -32.19 27.34
N LYS A 42 -29.92 -31.12 28.03
CA LYS A 42 -28.50 -30.77 28.25
C LYS A 42 -27.78 -31.80 29.11
N LEU A 43 -28.40 -32.29 30.18
CA LEU A 43 -27.83 -33.33 31.05
C LEU A 43 -27.68 -34.67 30.32
N GLU A 44 -28.63 -35.05 29.46
CA GLU A 44 -28.54 -36.26 28.63
C GLU A 44 -27.40 -36.17 27.60
N THR A 45 -27.28 -35.02 26.95
CA THR A 45 -26.18 -34.73 26.02
C THR A 45 -24.81 -34.78 26.72
N TRP A 46 -24.75 -34.21 27.92
CA TRP A 46 -23.55 -34.23 28.77
C TRP A 46 -23.17 -35.65 29.18
N CYS A 47 -24.12 -36.43 29.69
CA CYS A 47 -23.88 -37.81 30.13
C CYS A 47 -23.36 -38.68 28.96
N THR A 48 -23.93 -38.49 27.76
CA THR A 48 -23.47 -39.17 26.54
C THR A 48 -22.02 -38.81 26.20
N THR A 49 -21.66 -37.52 26.32
CA THR A 49 -20.32 -37.01 26.04
C THR A 49 -19.29 -37.56 27.03
N VAL A 50 -19.59 -37.49 28.34
CA VAL A 50 -18.71 -37.97 29.40
C VAL A 50 -18.51 -39.48 29.31
N ASN A 51 -19.56 -40.25 29.05
CA ASN A 51 -19.44 -41.70 28.85
C ASN A 51 -18.51 -42.04 27.68
N GLY A 52 -18.61 -41.31 26.56
CA GLY A 52 -17.70 -41.47 25.43
C GLY A 52 -16.24 -41.17 25.79
N GLN A 53 -16.00 -40.08 26.53
CA GLN A 53 -14.64 -39.72 26.96
C GLN A 53 -14.07 -40.71 28.01
N ILE A 54 -14.89 -41.26 28.89
CA ILE A 54 -14.50 -42.35 29.82
C ILE A 54 -14.05 -43.58 29.04
N SER A 55 -14.82 -43.99 28.02
CA SER A 55 -14.44 -45.12 27.16
C SER A 55 -13.12 -44.86 26.43
N ALA A 56 -12.88 -43.63 25.96
CA ALA A 56 -11.62 -43.26 25.33
C ALA A 56 -10.43 -43.35 26.30
N LEU A 57 -10.58 -42.86 27.54
CA LEU A 57 -9.55 -43.01 28.58
C LEU A 57 -9.26 -44.48 28.90
N GLN A 58 -10.30 -45.30 29.03
CA GLN A 58 -10.15 -46.73 29.27
C GLN A 58 -9.35 -47.40 28.15
N GLY A 59 -9.61 -47.03 26.89
CA GLY A 59 -8.82 -47.52 25.76
C GLY A 59 -7.38 -47.03 25.77
N LEU A 60 -7.10 -45.78 26.16
CA LEU A 60 -5.73 -45.26 26.32
C LEU A 60 -4.95 -45.99 27.42
N VAL A 61 -5.59 -46.25 28.56
CA VAL A 61 -5.01 -47.03 29.65
C VAL A 61 -4.70 -48.46 29.17
N THR A 62 -5.65 -49.10 28.50
CA THR A 62 -5.46 -50.44 27.91
C THR A 62 -4.25 -50.46 26.96
N ALA A 63 -4.15 -49.48 26.06
CA ALA A 63 -3.04 -49.36 25.12
C ALA A 63 -1.69 -49.15 25.84
N LEU A 64 -1.68 -48.32 26.90
CA LEU A 64 -0.47 -48.07 27.69
C LEU A 64 0.00 -49.33 28.43
N GLU A 65 -0.92 -50.06 29.07
CA GLU A 65 -0.65 -51.33 29.76
C GLU A 65 -0.14 -52.41 28.80
N ALA A 66 -0.69 -52.46 27.58
CA ALA A 66 -0.28 -53.40 26.54
C ALA A 66 1.05 -53.04 25.85
N LYS A 67 1.69 -51.91 26.25
CA LYS A 67 2.84 -51.31 25.54
C LYS A 67 2.56 -51.23 24.04
N ASP A 68 1.42 -50.65 23.72
CA ASP A 68 0.92 -50.51 22.37
C ASP A 68 1.52 -49.28 21.69
N TYR A 69 1.39 -49.22 20.37
CA TYR A 69 1.91 -48.17 19.51
C TYR A 69 0.76 -47.48 18.80
N VAL A 70 0.80 -46.15 18.70
CA VAL A 70 -0.19 -45.40 17.91
C VAL A 70 0.16 -45.54 16.44
N THR A 71 -0.75 -46.10 15.68
CA THR A 71 -0.58 -46.37 14.26
C THR A 71 -1.27 -45.34 13.37
N GLY A 72 -2.15 -44.53 13.94
CA GLY A 72 -2.79 -43.42 13.26
C GLY A 72 -3.58 -42.49 14.19
N VAL A 73 -3.65 -41.22 13.79
CA VAL A 73 -4.42 -40.17 14.45
C VAL A 73 -5.17 -39.45 13.34
N SER A 74 -6.50 -39.43 13.43
CA SER A 74 -7.37 -38.89 12.38
C SER A 74 -8.41 -37.94 12.96
N PRO A 75 -8.55 -36.71 12.46
CA PRO A 75 -9.54 -35.77 12.97
C PRO A 75 -10.96 -36.26 12.66
N VAL A 76 -11.87 -36.00 13.58
CA VAL A 76 -13.32 -36.21 13.43
C VAL A 76 -14.07 -34.94 13.84
N THR A 77 -15.39 -34.92 13.65
CA THR A 77 -16.21 -33.78 14.08
C THR A 77 -16.06 -33.58 15.59
N ASN A 78 -15.45 -32.45 15.97
CA ASN A 78 -15.12 -32.11 17.37
C ASN A 78 -14.15 -33.09 18.06
N GLY A 79 -13.14 -33.67 17.39
CA GLY A 79 -12.21 -34.58 18.06
C GLY A 79 -11.18 -35.27 17.17
N TYR A 80 -10.61 -36.37 17.68
CA TYR A 80 -9.67 -37.24 16.99
C TYR A 80 -9.98 -38.72 17.25
N THR A 81 -9.90 -39.56 16.22
CA THR A 81 -9.82 -41.02 16.35
C THR A 81 -8.36 -41.45 16.41
N ILE A 82 -8.02 -42.26 17.40
CA ILE A 82 -6.68 -42.82 17.62
C ILE A 82 -6.74 -44.32 17.35
N THR A 83 -5.85 -44.82 16.51
CA THR A 83 -5.71 -46.26 16.26
C THR A 83 -4.41 -46.78 16.81
N PHE A 84 -4.45 -48.01 17.33
CA PHE A 84 -3.29 -48.66 17.91
C PHE A 84 -2.91 -49.93 17.15
N SER A 85 -1.71 -50.46 17.43
CA SER A 85 -1.22 -51.67 16.79
C SER A 85 -1.84 -52.95 17.34
N LYS A 86 -2.28 -52.96 18.61
CA LYS A 86 -2.84 -54.14 19.29
C LYS A 86 -4.26 -53.91 19.84
N SER A 87 -4.57 -52.68 20.24
CA SER A 87 -5.81 -52.27 20.91
C SER A 87 -6.81 -51.69 19.92
N ASP A 88 -8.09 -51.74 20.30
CA ASP A 88 -9.16 -51.15 19.53
C ASP A 88 -9.01 -49.63 19.40
N ALA A 89 -9.50 -49.09 18.28
CA ALA A 89 -9.51 -47.66 18.04
C ALA A 89 -10.40 -46.94 19.05
N ILE A 90 -9.99 -45.74 19.46
CA ILE A 90 -10.76 -44.87 20.35
C ILE A 90 -11.06 -43.56 19.67
N THR A 91 -12.09 -42.85 20.15
CA THR A 91 -12.38 -41.48 19.71
C THR A 91 -12.36 -40.53 20.90
N ILE A 92 -11.52 -39.50 20.80
CA ILE A 92 -11.37 -38.42 21.77
C ILE A 92 -12.13 -37.22 21.25
N TYR A 93 -13.07 -36.67 22.04
CA TYR A 93 -13.78 -35.44 21.69
C TYR A 93 -13.15 -34.23 22.39
N ASN A 94 -13.00 -33.12 21.66
CA ASN A 94 -12.50 -31.85 22.17
C ASN A 94 -13.50 -31.22 23.15
N GLY A 95 -13.02 -30.71 24.28
CA GLY A 95 -13.82 -29.90 25.20
C GLY A 95 -14.21 -28.54 24.59
N LYS A 96 -15.44 -28.08 24.85
CA LYS A 96 -15.88 -26.69 24.63
C LYS A 96 -16.35 -26.10 25.96
N ASP A 97 -16.06 -24.83 26.19
CA ASP A 97 -16.51 -24.13 27.38
C ASP A 97 -18.04 -24.08 27.47
N GLY A 98 -18.59 -24.29 28.66
CA GLY A 98 -20.02 -24.12 28.92
C GLY A 98 -20.44 -22.64 28.83
N ALA A 99 -21.64 -22.37 28.31
CA ALA A 99 -22.19 -21.01 28.28
C ALA A 99 -22.63 -20.54 29.69
N LYS A 100 -22.48 -19.24 29.99
CA LYS A 100 -22.81 -18.61 31.29
C LYS A 100 -24.30 -18.80 31.66
N GLY A 101 -24.58 -19.07 32.94
CA GLY A 101 -25.93 -18.91 33.51
C GLY A 101 -26.28 -17.43 33.69
N ALA A 102 -27.57 -17.08 33.74
CA ALA A 102 -28.03 -15.71 33.99
C ALA A 102 -28.17 -15.42 35.50
N ASP A 103 -27.75 -14.24 35.95
CA ASP A 103 -27.78 -13.82 37.36
C ASP A 103 -29.20 -13.49 37.86
N GLY A 104 -29.44 -13.69 39.16
CA GLY A 104 -30.70 -13.34 39.84
C GLY A 104 -30.88 -11.82 40.05
N VAL A 105 -32.13 -11.35 40.05
CA VAL A 105 -32.48 -9.92 40.06
C VAL A 105 -32.83 -9.42 41.48
N THR A 106 -32.10 -8.42 41.99
CA THR A 106 -32.36 -7.79 43.30
C THR A 106 -33.40 -6.65 43.21
N PRO A 107 -34.45 -6.63 44.05
CA PRO A 107 -35.40 -5.51 44.12
C PRO A 107 -34.75 -4.22 44.65
N VAL A 108 -35.11 -3.06 44.09
CA VAL A 108 -34.68 -1.72 44.55
C VAL A 108 -35.86 -1.00 45.18
N ILE A 109 -35.70 -0.51 46.41
CA ILE A 109 -36.69 0.33 47.10
C ILE A 109 -36.37 1.80 46.85
N GLY A 110 -37.37 2.57 46.43
CA GLY A 110 -37.27 4.00 46.13
C GLY A 110 -38.32 4.83 46.88
N VAL A 111 -38.29 6.14 46.65
CA VAL A 111 -39.30 7.08 47.14
C VAL A 111 -39.81 7.88 45.94
N ASP A 112 -41.13 8.01 45.83
CA ASP A 112 -41.76 8.82 44.79
C ASP A 112 -42.93 9.65 45.34
N LYS A 113 -43.22 10.79 44.71
CA LYS A 113 -44.16 11.80 45.23
C LYS A 113 -45.55 11.62 44.61
N PHE A 114 -46.57 11.56 45.45
CA PHE A 114 -47.96 11.44 45.02
C PHE A 114 -48.85 12.39 45.84
N GLU A 115 -49.67 13.21 45.17
CA GLU A 115 -50.61 14.16 45.81
C GLU A 115 -49.97 15.09 46.88
N GLY A 116 -48.71 15.50 46.65
CA GLY A 116 -48.00 16.43 47.54
C GLY A 116 -47.14 15.77 48.61
N GLU A 117 -47.32 14.47 48.86
CA GLU A 117 -46.63 13.69 49.89
C GLU A 117 -45.71 12.63 49.27
N TYR A 118 -44.68 12.18 50.00
CA TYR A 118 -43.73 11.18 49.52
C TYR A 118 -44.12 9.78 50.01
N TYR A 119 -44.02 8.78 49.12
CA TYR A 119 -44.38 7.39 49.37
C TYR A 119 -43.27 6.43 48.91
N TRP A 120 -43.18 5.26 49.55
CA TRP A 120 -42.20 4.25 49.17
C TRP A 120 -42.61 3.49 47.89
N THR A 121 -41.64 3.16 47.02
CA THR A 121 -41.81 2.37 45.79
C THR A 121 -40.85 1.18 45.75
N VAL A 122 -41.18 0.15 44.97
CA VAL A 122 -40.31 -1.01 44.73
C VAL A 122 -40.20 -1.28 43.22
N LYS A 123 -38.97 -1.57 42.75
CA LYS A 123 -38.68 -1.96 41.37
C LYS A 123 -38.00 -3.32 41.36
N THR A 124 -38.54 -4.26 40.59
CA THR A 124 -37.92 -5.57 40.36
C THR A 124 -37.49 -5.69 38.90
N GLY A 125 -36.19 -5.85 38.66
CA GLY A 125 -35.62 -5.97 37.32
C GLY A 125 -35.73 -4.70 36.48
N THR A 126 -36.02 -4.87 35.19
CA THR A 126 -36.13 -3.75 34.23
C THR A 126 -37.51 -3.07 34.24
N ALA A 127 -38.51 -3.64 34.93
CA ALA A 127 -39.87 -3.09 35.01
C ALA A 127 -39.92 -1.72 35.70
N ALA A 128 -41.00 -0.95 35.48
CA ALA A 128 -41.21 0.32 36.16
C ALA A 128 -41.44 0.10 37.67
N ALA A 129 -41.04 1.07 38.50
CA ALA A 129 -41.26 1.01 39.94
C ALA A 129 -42.77 1.07 40.26
N THR A 130 -43.21 0.23 41.20
CA THR A 130 -44.60 0.20 41.69
C THR A 130 -44.68 0.72 43.13
N TRP A 131 -45.87 1.18 43.55
CA TRP A 131 -46.09 1.68 44.91
C TRP A 131 -46.06 0.56 45.94
N ILE A 132 -45.46 0.82 47.09
CA ILE A 132 -45.53 -0.06 48.25
C ILE A 132 -46.80 0.23 49.04
N LEU A 133 -47.56 -0.82 49.34
CA LEU A 133 -48.86 -0.75 50.01
C LEU A 133 -48.80 -1.38 51.40
N ASP A 134 -49.58 -0.86 52.34
CA ASP A 134 -49.83 -1.47 53.66
C ASP A 134 -50.81 -2.66 53.56
N ALA A 135 -51.09 -3.29 54.71
CA ALA A 135 -51.96 -4.46 54.79
C ALA A 135 -53.41 -4.20 54.32
N ASP A 136 -53.86 -2.94 54.36
CA ASP A 136 -55.18 -2.50 53.90
C ASP A 136 -55.16 -2.03 52.43
N GLY A 137 -54.02 -2.13 51.74
CA GLY A 137 -53.85 -1.76 50.34
C GLY A 137 -53.60 -0.27 50.10
N LYS A 138 -53.29 0.52 51.13
CA LYS A 138 -53.02 1.96 51.03
C LYS A 138 -51.52 2.23 50.89
N LYS A 139 -51.16 3.26 50.12
CA LYS A 139 -49.74 3.62 49.89
C LYS A 139 -49.06 4.05 51.20
N ILE A 140 -47.85 3.54 51.45
CA ILE A 140 -47.09 3.85 52.67
C ILE A 140 -46.34 5.19 52.51
N ARG A 141 -46.72 6.21 53.30
CA ARG A 141 -46.02 7.51 53.34
C ARG A 141 -44.62 7.37 53.96
N THR A 142 -43.68 8.19 53.50
CA THR A 142 -42.31 8.21 54.03
C THR A 142 -42.18 9.00 55.33
N THR A 143 -43.22 9.73 55.75
CA THR A 143 -43.25 10.55 56.98
C THR A 143 -44.56 10.34 57.76
N GLY A 144 -44.48 10.47 59.09
CA GLY A 144 -45.64 10.39 59.98
C GLY A 144 -46.45 11.69 60.05
N ASP A 145 -47.70 11.61 60.50
CA ASP A 145 -48.61 12.77 60.60
C ASP A 145 -48.13 13.80 61.64
N LYS A 146 -48.28 15.10 61.31
CA LYS A 146 -47.94 16.20 62.21
C LYS A 146 -49.01 16.35 63.29
N GLY A 147 -48.64 16.23 64.56
CA GLY A 147 -49.56 16.39 65.70
C GLY A 147 -50.14 17.81 65.82
N ALA A 148 -51.36 17.92 66.36
CA ALA A 148 -52.03 19.20 66.59
C ALA A 148 -51.46 19.93 67.84
N ASP A 149 -51.37 21.26 67.76
CA ASP A 149 -50.69 22.15 68.71
C ASP A 149 -51.20 22.03 70.16
N GLY A 150 -50.27 21.96 71.13
CA GLY A 150 -50.59 22.28 72.55
C GLY A 150 -50.05 21.38 73.66
N SER A 151 -49.31 20.29 73.36
CA SER A 151 -48.52 19.52 74.34
C SER A 151 -47.41 18.77 73.58
N ALA A 152 -46.27 18.49 74.23
CA ALA A 152 -45.16 17.78 73.60
C ALA A 152 -45.66 16.46 72.99
N GLY A 153 -45.80 16.46 71.66
CA GLY A 153 -46.27 15.30 70.91
C GLY A 153 -45.31 14.13 71.11
N VAL A 154 -45.85 12.92 71.19
CA VAL A 154 -45.06 11.70 71.10
C VAL A 154 -44.23 11.79 69.82
N ALA A 155 -42.91 11.64 69.94
CA ALA A 155 -42.00 11.71 68.81
C ALA A 155 -42.53 10.81 67.69
N GLY A 156 -42.73 11.36 66.49
CA GLY A 156 -43.12 10.58 65.33
C GLY A 156 -42.07 9.49 65.11
N THR A 157 -42.45 8.24 65.25
CA THR A 157 -41.55 7.13 64.93
C THR A 157 -41.48 7.00 63.43
N SER A 158 -40.31 7.34 62.87
CA SER A 158 -39.98 7.01 61.49
C SER A 158 -40.22 5.52 61.26
N PRO A 159 -40.88 5.12 60.15
CA PRO A 159 -41.10 3.72 59.87
C PRO A 159 -39.75 2.98 59.81
N VAL A 160 -39.62 1.90 60.59
CA VAL A 160 -38.42 1.08 60.65
C VAL A 160 -38.56 -0.04 59.62
N LEU A 161 -37.69 0.00 58.61
CA LEU A 161 -37.49 -1.14 57.72
C LEU A 161 -36.62 -2.17 58.42
N SER A 162 -37.09 -3.41 58.45
CA SER A 162 -36.31 -4.55 58.93
C SER A 162 -36.50 -5.73 58.00
N VAL A 163 -35.69 -6.77 58.19
CA VAL A 163 -35.84 -8.04 57.48
C VAL A 163 -36.01 -9.15 58.51
N ALA A 164 -36.84 -10.13 58.20
CA ALA A 164 -37.01 -11.31 59.03
C ALA A 164 -37.15 -12.56 58.16
N ALA A 165 -36.57 -13.67 58.63
CA ALA A 165 -36.81 -14.98 58.02
C ALA A 165 -38.26 -15.40 58.30
N ASP A 166 -38.94 -15.90 57.28
CA ASP A 166 -40.26 -16.51 57.42
C ASP A 166 -40.14 -18.03 57.61
N THR A 167 -41.25 -18.74 57.83
CA THR A 167 -41.23 -20.20 58.08
C THR A 167 -40.71 -21.04 56.91
N ASP A 168 -40.56 -20.46 55.72
CA ASP A 168 -39.96 -21.08 54.53
C ASP A 168 -38.42 -20.95 54.48
N GLY A 169 -37.80 -20.31 55.48
CA GLY A 169 -36.36 -20.07 55.55
C GLY A 169 -35.86 -18.94 54.66
N LYS A 170 -36.73 -18.24 53.92
CA LYS A 170 -36.39 -17.07 53.11
C LYS A 170 -36.53 -15.79 53.93
N VAL A 171 -35.75 -14.78 53.58
CA VAL A 171 -35.74 -13.48 54.29
C VAL A 171 -36.66 -12.51 53.54
N TYR A 172 -37.63 -11.94 54.24
CA TYR A 172 -38.59 -10.96 53.70
C TYR A 172 -38.50 -9.61 54.40
N TRP A 173 -38.83 -8.54 53.69
CA TRP A 173 -38.89 -7.19 54.25
C TRP A 173 -40.08 -7.04 55.20
N LYS A 174 -39.88 -6.25 56.26
CA LYS A 174 -40.89 -5.79 57.21
C LYS A 174 -40.85 -4.28 57.34
N VAL A 175 -42.01 -3.68 57.59
CA VAL A 175 -42.16 -2.26 57.94
C VAL A 175 -42.83 -2.20 59.30
N ASN A 176 -42.17 -1.58 60.28
CA ASN A 176 -42.68 -1.48 61.66
C ASN A 176 -43.05 -2.84 62.30
N GLY A 177 -42.38 -3.93 61.89
CA GLY A 177 -42.60 -5.28 62.41
C GLY A 177 -43.62 -6.13 61.64
N GLU A 178 -44.39 -5.53 60.73
CA GLU A 178 -45.36 -6.19 59.84
C GLU A 178 -44.72 -6.58 58.49
N TRP A 179 -45.19 -7.63 57.83
CA TRP A 179 -44.64 -8.08 56.55
C TRP A 179 -44.93 -7.08 55.42
N LEU A 180 -43.90 -6.72 54.67
CA LEU A 180 -44.06 -5.89 53.49
C LEU A 180 -44.71 -6.69 52.36
N LEU A 181 -45.81 -6.17 51.81
CA LEU A 181 -46.55 -6.83 50.73
C LEU A 181 -46.47 -6.03 49.42
N ASN A 182 -46.31 -6.74 48.31
CA ASN A 182 -46.55 -6.20 46.97
C ASN A 182 -47.67 -7.03 46.32
N SER A 183 -48.79 -6.37 45.99
CA SER A 183 -49.97 -7.03 45.42
C SER A 183 -50.43 -8.26 46.22
N GLY A 184 -50.35 -8.19 47.55
CA GLY A 184 -50.76 -9.24 48.48
C GLY A 184 -49.73 -10.35 48.75
N LYS A 185 -48.55 -10.35 48.10
CA LYS A 185 -47.46 -11.31 48.35
C LYS A 185 -46.33 -10.67 49.16
N LYS A 186 -45.69 -11.43 50.07
CA LYS A 186 -44.52 -10.96 50.85
C LYS A 186 -43.36 -10.59 49.93
N VAL A 187 -42.73 -9.45 50.17
CA VAL A 187 -41.59 -8.97 49.37
C VAL A 187 -40.29 -9.56 49.91
N GLN A 188 -39.72 -10.52 49.17
CA GLN A 188 -38.46 -11.16 49.55
C GLN A 188 -37.33 -10.13 49.54
N ALA A 189 -36.51 -10.14 50.59
CA ALA A 189 -35.43 -9.18 50.78
C ALA A 189 -34.14 -9.54 50.04
N THR A 190 -34.06 -10.78 49.54
CA THR A 190 -32.94 -11.30 48.77
C THR A 190 -33.48 -12.07 47.56
N GLY A 191 -32.75 -12.12 46.44
CA GLY A 191 -33.06 -13.07 45.37
C GLY A 191 -32.91 -14.53 45.84
N ASP A 192 -33.46 -15.47 45.08
CA ASP A 192 -33.22 -16.89 45.34
C ASP A 192 -31.73 -17.23 45.17
N LYS A 193 -31.22 -18.07 46.07
CA LYS A 193 -29.79 -18.36 46.19
C LYS A 193 -29.30 -19.18 44.99
N GLY A 194 -28.45 -18.59 44.15
CA GLY A 194 -27.60 -19.33 43.21
C GLY A 194 -26.46 -20.05 43.96
N ASP A 195 -25.96 -21.14 43.39
CA ASP A 195 -25.10 -22.12 44.09
C ASP A 195 -23.70 -21.64 44.55
N LYS A 196 -23.29 -20.37 44.38
CA LYS A 196 -22.00 -19.88 44.91
C LYS A 196 -22.03 -18.39 45.29
N GLY A 197 -21.63 -18.07 46.52
CA GLY A 197 -21.09 -16.76 46.93
C GLY A 197 -21.95 -15.85 47.82
N GLU A 198 -21.31 -15.19 48.78
CA GLU A 198 -21.88 -14.34 49.84
C GLU A 198 -22.50 -13.02 49.35
N THR A 199 -23.39 -12.47 50.17
CA THR A 199 -24.25 -11.30 49.95
C THR A 199 -23.52 -10.01 49.57
N GLY A 200 -23.86 -9.44 48.39
CA GLY A 200 -23.47 -8.10 47.95
C GLY A 200 -23.93 -7.83 46.51
N SER A 201 -24.06 -6.54 46.13
CA SER A 201 -24.48 -6.05 44.81
C SER A 201 -23.88 -6.84 43.64
N ALA A 202 -24.62 -6.98 42.52
CA ALA A 202 -24.20 -7.71 41.31
C ALA A 202 -22.70 -7.57 41.06
N GLY A 203 -21.94 -8.62 41.39
CA GLY A 203 -20.51 -8.66 41.19
C GLY A 203 -20.20 -8.58 39.69
N ALA A 204 -18.98 -8.17 39.35
CA ALA A 204 -18.46 -8.46 38.01
C ALA A 204 -18.67 -9.96 37.74
N ALA A 205 -19.04 -10.32 36.51
CA ALA A 205 -19.13 -11.73 36.11
C ALA A 205 -17.91 -12.46 36.66
N GLY A 206 -18.13 -13.52 37.43
CA GLY A 206 -17.03 -14.30 38.00
C GLY A 206 -16.04 -14.66 36.89
N ALA A 207 -14.76 -14.77 37.24
CA ALA A 207 -13.76 -15.35 36.34
C ALA A 207 -14.29 -16.66 35.77
N ASP A 208 -13.99 -16.92 34.49
CA ASP A 208 -14.41 -18.14 33.80
C ASP A 208 -14.16 -19.35 34.71
N GLY A 209 -15.20 -20.17 34.92
CA GLY A 209 -15.02 -21.40 35.69
C GLY A 209 -13.91 -22.22 35.04
N ALA A 210 -13.03 -22.81 35.85
CA ALA A 210 -12.03 -23.75 35.35
C ALA A 210 -12.70 -24.78 34.43
N GLN A 211 -12.15 -24.91 33.20
CA GLN A 211 -12.56 -25.82 32.11
C GLN A 211 -13.72 -26.75 32.48
N GLY A 212 -14.91 -26.43 31.97
CA GLY A 212 -16.08 -27.28 32.14
C GLY A 212 -15.85 -28.68 31.57
N ASP A 213 -16.11 -29.70 32.39
CA ASP A 213 -16.48 -31.10 32.14
C ASP A 213 -15.78 -31.93 31.03
N ALA A 214 -14.81 -31.38 30.31
CA ALA A 214 -14.04 -32.10 29.31
C ALA A 214 -12.94 -32.91 29.98
N VAL A 215 -12.74 -34.14 29.53
CA VAL A 215 -11.64 -34.98 30.01
C VAL A 215 -10.29 -34.60 29.36
N PHE A 216 -10.32 -34.11 28.11
CA PHE A 216 -9.15 -33.72 27.32
C PHE A 216 -9.18 -32.22 27.04
N ALA A 217 -8.01 -31.60 27.02
CA ALA A 217 -7.87 -30.18 26.70
C ALA A 217 -8.32 -29.90 25.25
N ALA A 218 -8.65 -28.64 24.96
CA ALA A 218 -8.77 -28.18 23.57
C ALA A 218 -7.42 -28.43 22.86
N ASP A 219 -7.45 -29.11 21.71
CA ASP A 219 -6.27 -29.60 21.00
C ASP A 219 -5.37 -30.54 21.83
N GLY A 220 -5.98 -31.28 22.77
CA GLY A 220 -5.28 -32.20 23.67
C GLY A 220 -4.68 -33.45 23.01
N VAL A 221 -4.58 -33.50 21.68
CA VAL A 221 -3.86 -34.56 20.96
C VAL A 221 -2.83 -33.89 20.06
N THR A 222 -1.55 -34.09 20.36
CA THR A 222 -0.43 -33.52 19.59
C THR A 222 0.40 -34.64 18.99
N VAL A 223 0.69 -34.56 17.69
CA VAL A 223 1.52 -35.54 16.96
C VAL A 223 2.91 -34.94 16.71
N ASP A 224 3.94 -35.46 17.38
CA ASP A 224 5.33 -35.08 17.12
C ASP A 224 5.97 -36.09 16.16
N LYS A 225 5.97 -35.72 14.87
CA LYS A 225 6.52 -36.57 13.79
C LYS A 225 8.04 -36.68 13.83
N THR A 226 8.73 -35.72 14.44
CA THR A 226 10.20 -35.74 14.56
C THR A 226 10.66 -36.73 15.62
N LYS A 227 9.88 -36.84 16.71
CA LYS A 227 10.13 -37.79 17.79
C LYS A 227 9.42 -39.14 17.61
N GLY A 228 8.44 -39.21 16.70
CA GLY A 228 7.65 -40.41 16.46
C GLY A 228 6.74 -40.74 17.64
N THR A 229 6.07 -39.73 18.20
CA THR A 229 5.25 -39.87 19.41
C THR A 229 3.94 -39.09 19.31
N VAL A 230 2.89 -39.59 19.96
CA VAL A 230 1.61 -38.87 20.15
C VAL A 230 1.46 -38.53 21.63
N THR A 231 1.26 -37.26 21.92
CA THR A 231 1.05 -36.72 23.26
C THR A 231 -0.41 -36.39 23.47
N PHE A 232 -0.97 -36.88 24.58
CA PHE A 232 -2.33 -36.64 25.02
C PHE A 232 -2.30 -35.71 26.24
N THR A 233 -3.11 -34.65 26.20
CA THR A 233 -3.21 -33.62 27.25
C THR A 233 -4.60 -33.67 27.87
N LEU A 234 -4.65 -33.94 29.17
CA LEU A 234 -5.89 -33.93 29.95
C LEU A 234 -6.32 -32.48 30.24
N ALA A 235 -7.62 -32.27 30.38
CA ALA A 235 -8.15 -30.99 30.86
C ALA A 235 -7.90 -30.84 32.37
N GLY A 236 -7.64 -29.61 32.82
CA GLY A 236 -7.30 -29.29 34.20
C GLY A 236 -6.23 -28.19 34.29
N GLU A 237 -6.14 -27.53 35.45
CA GLU A 237 -5.24 -26.38 35.68
C GLU A 237 -3.77 -26.69 35.37
N ASP A 238 -3.34 -27.94 35.59
CA ASP A 238 -1.96 -28.38 35.38
C ASP A 238 -1.70 -29.01 34.00
N GLY A 239 -2.74 -29.26 33.19
CA GLY A 239 -2.62 -29.79 31.82
C GLY A 239 -1.80 -31.08 31.70
N ALA A 240 -2.03 -32.06 32.58
CA ALA A 240 -1.23 -33.29 32.63
C ALA A 240 -1.15 -33.99 31.26
N THR A 241 0.05 -34.44 30.88
CA THR A 241 0.29 -35.11 29.60
C THR A 241 0.83 -36.52 29.76
N PHE A 242 0.53 -37.38 28.79
CA PHE A 242 1.20 -38.67 28.60
C PHE A 242 1.43 -38.93 27.12
N THR A 243 2.39 -39.80 26.80
CA THR A 243 2.87 -39.97 25.43
C THR A 243 2.94 -41.45 25.06
N LEU A 244 2.46 -41.79 23.87
CA LEU A 244 2.59 -43.11 23.26
C LEU A 244 3.50 -43.06 22.02
N PRO A 245 4.36 -44.06 21.81
CA PRO A 245 5.21 -44.15 20.62
C PRO A 245 4.41 -44.49 19.35
N MET A 246 4.87 -44.02 18.19
CA MET A 246 4.24 -44.26 16.89
C MET A 246 4.88 -45.37 16.06
N ALA A 247 6.10 -45.80 16.41
CA ALA A 247 6.82 -46.83 15.67
C ALA A 247 6.48 -48.23 16.22
N SER A 248 5.59 -48.95 15.56
CA SER A 248 5.32 -50.37 15.82
C SER A 248 6.44 -51.28 15.27
N GLU A 249 6.54 -52.51 15.79
CA GLU A 249 7.36 -53.57 15.17
C GLU A 249 6.88 -53.90 13.75
N MET A 250 5.56 -53.85 13.52
CA MET A 250 4.93 -54.06 12.21
C MET A 250 4.55 -52.73 11.56
N LYS A 251 5.38 -52.26 10.62
CA LYS A 251 5.15 -51.05 9.83
C LYS A 251 4.12 -51.31 8.74
N ILE A 252 3.23 -50.34 8.52
CA ILE A 252 2.22 -50.38 7.44
C ILE A 252 2.39 -49.21 6.47
N PHE A 253 2.72 -48.02 6.97
CA PHE A 253 2.95 -46.83 6.17
C PHE A 253 4.36 -46.29 6.39
N LYS A 254 4.98 -45.77 5.32
CA LYS A 254 6.34 -45.22 5.35
C LYS A 254 6.45 -44.00 6.25
N GLU A 255 5.47 -43.11 6.14
CA GLU A 255 5.44 -41.81 6.82
C GLU A 255 4.06 -41.55 7.43
N PHE A 256 4.01 -40.67 8.44
CA PHE A 256 2.80 -40.23 9.14
C PHE A 256 2.27 -38.88 8.59
N THR A 257 2.33 -38.72 7.27
CA THR A 257 1.82 -37.55 6.54
C THR A 257 0.52 -37.90 5.82
N ASP A 258 -0.33 -36.89 5.64
CA ASP A 258 -1.55 -37.04 4.86
C ASP A 258 -1.19 -37.38 3.42
N CYS A 259 -1.96 -38.29 2.82
CA CYS A 259 -1.72 -38.73 1.46
C CYS A 259 -2.59 -37.90 0.51
N MET A 260 -1.94 -37.00 -0.22
CA MET A 260 -2.60 -36.25 -1.30
C MET A 260 -2.77 -37.18 -2.50
N VAL A 261 -4.01 -37.36 -2.92
CA VAL A 261 -4.37 -38.21 -4.06
C VAL A 261 -5.08 -37.38 -5.12
N ARG A 262 -4.82 -37.70 -6.38
CA ARG A 262 -5.35 -36.98 -7.54
C ARG A 262 -5.65 -37.95 -8.68
N PRO A 263 -6.41 -37.57 -9.71
CA PRO A 263 -6.71 -38.45 -10.85
C PRO A 263 -5.47 -39.11 -11.47
N ALA A 264 -4.35 -38.37 -11.55
CA ALA A 264 -3.07 -38.86 -12.05
C ALA A 264 -2.25 -39.69 -11.02
N MET A 265 -2.56 -39.60 -9.72
CA MET A 265 -1.87 -40.30 -8.63
C MET A 265 -2.89 -40.92 -7.69
N LYS A 266 -3.37 -42.10 -8.09
CA LYS A 266 -4.45 -42.82 -7.41
C LYS A 266 -3.97 -44.02 -6.59
N THR A 267 -2.68 -44.14 -6.31
CA THR A 267 -2.12 -45.30 -5.62
C THR A 267 -1.24 -44.91 -4.45
N LEU A 268 -1.30 -45.68 -3.36
CA LEU A 268 -0.41 -45.60 -2.21
C LEU A 268 0.27 -46.96 -2.02
N THR A 269 1.59 -46.98 -2.15
CA THR A 269 2.40 -48.17 -1.82
C THR A 269 2.58 -48.24 -0.30
N LEU A 270 2.26 -49.38 0.29
CA LEU A 270 2.45 -49.64 1.72
C LEU A 270 3.95 -49.87 2.02
N ASP A 271 4.32 -49.73 3.29
CA ASP A 271 5.69 -49.95 3.79
C ASP A 271 5.71 -51.11 4.79
N LEU A 272 5.12 -52.24 4.38
CA LEU A 272 5.10 -53.47 5.16
C LEU A 272 6.53 -53.98 5.38
N ASN A 273 6.87 -54.36 6.61
CA ASN A 273 8.17 -54.93 7.00
C ASN A 273 8.03 -56.38 7.53
N LEU A 274 7.28 -57.20 6.79
CA LEU A 274 6.93 -58.59 7.16
C LEU A 274 7.39 -59.61 6.11
N LYS A 275 7.48 -60.88 6.49
CA LYS A 275 7.75 -62.01 5.60
C LYS A 275 6.46 -62.70 5.15
N GLN A 276 6.56 -63.46 4.07
CA GLN A 276 5.43 -64.18 3.48
C GLN A 276 4.67 -65.08 4.48
N ASP A 277 5.37 -65.64 5.47
CA ASP A 277 4.83 -66.56 6.49
C ASP A 277 4.50 -65.89 7.83
N GLU A 278 4.50 -64.56 7.91
CA GLU A 278 4.18 -63.81 9.13
C GLU A 278 2.75 -63.26 9.16
N TYR A 279 2.00 -63.37 8.04
CA TYR A 279 0.63 -62.86 7.93
C TYR A 279 -0.31 -63.83 7.19
N THR A 280 -1.61 -63.65 7.39
CA THR A 280 -2.68 -64.43 6.75
C THR A 280 -3.57 -63.59 5.83
N ALA A 281 -3.72 -62.30 6.11
CA ALA A 281 -4.50 -61.39 5.29
C ALA A 281 -4.04 -59.93 5.46
N ILE A 282 -4.24 -59.13 4.43
CA ILE A 282 -4.15 -57.67 4.49
C ILE A 282 -5.50 -57.13 4.01
N LYS A 283 -6.07 -56.19 4.76
CA LYS A 283 -7.33 -55.52 4.46
C LYS A 283 -7.07 -54.02 4.29
N ALA A 284 -7.73 -53.39 3.34
CA ALA A 284 -7.78 -51.94 3.20
C ALA A 284 -9.26 -51.51 3.17
N GLU A 285 -9.60 -50.54 4.00
CA GLU A 285 -10.95 -50.02 4.19
C GLU A 285 -10.90 -48.50 4.10
N LEU A 286 -11.87 -47.88 3.44
CA LEU A 286 -11.90 -46.43 3.25
C LEU A 286 -13.23 -45.86 3.73
N THR A 287 -13.18 -44.78 4.51
CA THR A 287 -14.36 -44.11 5.08
C THR A 287 -14.39 -42.66 4.63
N SER A 288 -15.39 -42.26 3.84
CA SER A 288 -15.54 -40.88 3.35
C SER A 288 -15.92 -39.91 4.47
N SER A 289 -15.51 -38.64 4.32
CA SER A 289 -15.94 -37.50 5.15
C SER A 289 -17.45 -37.23 5.13
N LYS A 290 -18.22 -37.74 4.15
CA LYS A 290 -19.68 -37.57 4.04
C LYS A 290 -20.52 -38.61 4.81
N GLY A 291 -19.89 -39.52 5.58
CA GLY A 291 -20.58 -40.56 6.34
C GLY A 291 -20.57 -41.93 5.65
N MET A 292 -20.51 -43.01 6.45
CA MET A 292 -20.24 -44.39 6.01
C MET A 292 -21.21 -44.96 4.97
N THR A 293 -20.64 -45.48 3.88
CA THR A 293 -20.92 -46.89 3.51
C THR A 293 -19.60 -47.64 3.62
N THR A 294 -19.52 -48.59 4.54
CA THR A 294 -18.33 -49.43 4.75
C THR A 294 -18.09 -50.27 3.50
N ALA A 295 -17.16 -49.87 2.65
CA ALA A 295 -16.69 -50.70 1.54
C ALA A 295 -15.68 -51.71 2.11
N ILE A 296 -16.20 -52.80 2.69
CA ILE A 296 -15.38 -53.97 3.01
C ILE A 296 -15.02 -54.62 1.68
N VAL A 297 -13.75 -54.58 1.27
CA VAL A 297 -13.30 -55.35 0.11
C VAL A 297 -13.10 -56.81 0.51
N LYS A 298 -14.21 -57.57 0.52
CA LYS A 298 -14.26 -58.84 -0.21
C LYS A 298 -15.29 -58.64 -1.32
N ALA A 299 -14.79 -58.41 -2.54
CA ALA A 299 -15.52 -58.24 -3.79
C ALA A 299 -17.06 -58.27 -3.71
N THR A 300 -17.73 -57.12 -3.75
CA THR A 300 -19.02 -56.97 -4.45
C THR A 300 -19.44 -55.51 -4.64
N ARG A 301 -20.04 -55.22 -5.81
CA ARG A 301 -20.60 -53.94 -6.24
C ARG A 301 -21.86 -53.56 -5.44
N ALA A 302 -22.06 -52.26 -5.20
CA ALA A 302 -23.38 -51.67 -4.92
C ALA A 302 -23.51 -50.27 -5.56
N ALA A 303 -24.76 -49.86 -5.80
CA ALA A 303 -25.21 -49.03 -6.91
C ALA A 303 -25.28 -47.50 -6.68
N ALA A 304 -25.20 -46.79 -7.81
CA ALA A 304 -25.67 -45.43 -8.13
C ALA A 304 -25.54 -44.33 -7.05
N GLY A 305 -24.36 -43.70 -7.03
CA GLY A 305 -24.02 -42.50 -6.24
C GLY A 305 -22.65 -42.60 -5.53
N SER A 306 -21.68 -43.30 -6.13
CA SER A 306 -20.62 -44.01 -5.40
C SER A 306 -19.76 -43.16 -4.44
N PRO A 307 -19.63 -43.58 -3.17
CA PRO A 307 -18.62 -43.08 -2.25
C PRO A 307 -17.21 -43.52 -2.67
N TRP A 308 -16.18 -42.96 -2.02
CA TRP A 308 -14.78 -43.28 -2.28
C TRP A 308 -14.53 -44.81 -2.24
N GLY A 309 -13.88 -45.33 -3.28
CA GLY A 309 -13.53 -46.75 -3.42
C GLY A 309 -12.05 -47.02 -3.17
N VAL A 310 -11.74 -48.27 -2.82
CA VAL A 310 -10.37 -48.74 -2.62
C VAL A 310 -10.18 -50.16 -3.15
N THR A 311 -9.03 -50.44 -3.75
CA THR A 311 -8.59 -51.77 -4.17
C THR A 311 -7.20 -52.05 -3.61
N LEU A 312 -6.92 -53.28 -3.17
CA LEU A 312 -5.61 -53.67 -2.62
C LEU A 312 -4.95 -54.72 -3.53
N LYS A 313 -3.71 -54.43 -3.98
CA LYS A 313 -2.81 -55.41 -4.58
C LYS A 313 -1.91 -55.99 -3.48
N GLU A 314 -1.88 -57.30 -3.33
CA GLU A 314 -1.03 -58.01 -2.36
C GLU A 314 0.48 -57.82 -2.65
N PRO A 315 1.35 -57.91 -1.63
CA PRO A 315 2.79 -57.84 -1.81
C PRO A 315 3.31 -59.10 -2.52
N THR A 316 4.44 -58.97 -3.22
CA THR A 316 5.17 -60.10 -3.80
C THR A 316 6.45 -60.35 -3.01
N PHE A 317 6.96 -61.58 -3.05
CA PHE A 317 8.06 -62.01 -2.20
C PHE A 317 9.24 -62.57 -3.00
N ASN A 318 10.44 -62.39 -2.47
CA ASN A 318 11.67 -63.03 -2.93
C ASN A 318 11.72 -64.49 -2.47
N ALA A 319 12.71 -65.25 -2.96
CA ALA A 319 12.90 -66.64 -2.57
C ALA A 319 13.18 -66.84 -1.07
N ASP A 320 13.74 -65.83 -0.40
CA ASP A 320 13.98 -65.82 1.05
C ASP A 320 12.75 -65.37 1.88
N LYS A 321 11.59 -65.21 1.21
CA LYS A 321 10.31 -64.73 1.76
C LYS A 321 10.30 -63.27 2.20
N SER A 322 11.34 -62.48 1.94
CA SER A 322 11.31 -61.03 2.11
C SER A 322 10.45 -60.37 1.02
N ILE A 323 9.90 -59.18 1.30
CA ILE A 323 9.10 -58.43 0.32
C ILE A 323 9.97 -58.01 -0.87
N LYS A 324 9.50 -58.32 -2.07
CA LYS A 324 10.06 -57.88 -3.36
C LYS A 324 9.38 -56.62 -3.88
N GLU A 325 8.06 -56.65 -3.96
CA GLU A 325 7.21 -55.47 -4.22
C GLU A 325 6.18 -55.37 -3.10
N ASN A 326 6.06 -54.20 -2.49
CA ASN A 326 5.11 -54.01 -1.39
C ASN A 326 3.67 -53.97 -1.90
N ALA A 327 2.73 -54.13 -0.98
CA ALA A 327 1.31 -54.04 -1.26
C ALA A 327 0.95 -52.63 -1.76
N VAL A 328 0.01 -52.52 -2.70
CA VAL A 328 -0.39 -51.23 -3.28
C VAL A 328 -1.88 -51.04 -3.12
N VAL A 329 -2.26 -49.97 -2.43
CA VAL A 329 -3.63 -49.49 -2.33
C VAL A 329 -3.92 -48.59 -3.53
N THR A 330 -5.03 -48.83 -4.24
CA THR A 330 -5.51 -47.99 -5.35
C THR A 330 -6.83 -47.36 -4.97
N PHE A 331 -6.98 -46.06 -5.16
CA PHE A 331 -8.18 -45.28 -4.86
C PHE A 331 -9.03 -45.09 -6.12
N ASP A 332 -10.34 -45.26 -5.95
CA ASP A 332 -11.33 -44.95 -6.97
C ASP A 332 -12.13 -43.72 -6.50
N PHE A 333 -11.96 -42.60 -7.21
CA PHE A 333 -12.57 -41.33 -6.82
C PHE A 333 -14.07 -41.27 -7.19
N PRO A 334 -14.92 -40.72 -6.33
CA PRO A 334 -16.28 -40.33 -6.71
C PRO A 334 -16.28 -39.36 -7.90
N THR A 335 -17.34 -39.40 -8.71
CA THR A 335 -17.47 -38.48 -9.86
C THR A 335 -17.66 -37.02 -9.45
N ASP A 336 -18.08 -36.78 -8.21
CA ASP A 336 -18.44 -35.50 -7.63
C ASP A 336 -17.53 -35.11 -6.43
N VAL A 337 -16.35 -35.73 -6.32
CA VAL A 337 -15.41 -35.39 -5.25
C VAL A 337 -14.96 -33.93 -5.36
N ALA A 338 -15.10 -33.19 -4.26
CA ALA A 338 -14.70 -31.78 -4.19
C ALA A 338 -13.21 -31.64 -3.84
N GLU A 339 -12.59 -30.51 -4.21
CA GLU A 339 -11.24 -30.16 -3.77
C GLU A 339 -11.17 -30.14 -2.24
N ASP A 340 -10.08 -30.66 -1.67
CA ASP A 340 -9.84 -30.80 -0.23
C ASP A 340 -10.80 -31.77 0.50
N GLU A 341 -11.69 -32.46 -0.23
CA GLU A 341 -12.49 -33.55 0.33
C GLU A 341 -11.59 -34.72 0.73
N PHE A 342 -11.82 -35.27 1.92
CA PHE A 342 -10.97 -36.32 2.47
C PHE A 342 -11.72 -37.61 2.78
N ALA A 343 -10.96 -38.70 2.89
CA ALA A 343 -11.40 -40.02 3.33
C ALA A 343 -10.34 -40.62 4.28
N LEU A 344 -10.79 -41.48 5.19
CA LEU A 344 -9.94 -42.20 6.14
C LEU A 344 -9.64 -43.60 5.62
N LEU A 345 -8.39 -43.88 5.29
CA LEU A 345 -7.90 -45.21 4.94
C LEU A 345 -7.49 -45.94 6.22
N LYS A 346 -8.09 -47.09 6.50
CA LYS A 346 -7.64 -48.07 7.50
C LYS A 346 -7.04 -49.27 6.79
N VAL A 347 -5.81 -49.63 7.13
CA VAL A 347 -5.16 -50.86 6.66
C VAL A 347 -4.94 -51.77 7.85
N THR A 348 -5.35 -53.03 7.72
CA THR A 348 -5.23 -54.04 8.78
C THR A 348 -4.46 -55.24 8.25
N VAL A 349 -3.38 -55.61 8.93
CA VAL A 349 -2.61 -56.84 8.69
C VAL A 349 -3.00 -57.87 9.75
N ILE A 350 -3.39 -59.07 9.34
CA ILE A 350 -3.71 -60.16 10.26
C ILE A 350 -2.51 -61.10 10.30
N ASP A 351 -1.90 -61.27 11.47
CA ASP A 351 -0.77 -62.18 11.63
C ASP A 351 -1.19 -63.66 11.60
N THR A 352 -0.23 -64.58 11.65
CA THR A 352 -0.50 -66.03 11.66
C THR A 352 -1.17 -66.55 12.94
N LYS A 353 -1.21 -65.75 14.00
CA LYS A 353 -1.92 -66.04 15.25
C LYS A 353 -3.35 -65.49 15.24
N GLY A 354 -3.74 -64.79 14.18
CA GLY A 354 -5.04 -64.14 14.05
C GLY A 354 -5.13 -62.79 14.76
N GLN A 355 -4.02 -62.20 15.20
CA GLN A 355 -4.04 -60.84 15.75
C GLN A 355 -4.09 -59.81 14.62
N GLU A 356 -4.94 -58.80 14.78
CA GLU A 356 -5.07 -57.70 13.84
C GLU A 356 -4.13 -56.55 14.22
N HIS A 357 -3.31 -56.12 13.27
CA HIS A 357 -2.43 -54.96 13.37
C HIS A 357 -2.94 -53.90 12.40
N ALA A 358 -3.57 -52.84 12.89
CA ALA A 358 -4.21 -51.84 12.06
C ALA A 358 -3.49 -50.48 12.11
N ALA A 359 -3.51 -49.74 11.01
CA ALA A 359 -3.04 -48.36 10.92
C ALA A 359 -3.99 -47.51 10.07
N THR A 360 -4.08 -46.22 10.37
CA THR A 360 -4.94 -45.28 9.63
C THR A 360 -4.18 -44.11 9.00
N ARG A 361 -4.69 -43.64 7.85
CA ARG A 361 -4.18 -42.47 7.12
C ARG A 361 -5.31 -41.63 6.54
N ILE A 362 -5.16 -40.32 6.59
CA ILE A 362 -6.04 -39.39 5.89
C ILE A 362 -5.60 -39.33 4.44
N ILE A 363 -6.57 -39.50 3.55
CA ILE A 363 -6.44 -39.39 2.12
C ILE A 363 -7.19 -38.12 1.71
N VAL A 364 -6.51 -37.16 1.10
CA VAL A 364 -7.11 -35.87 0.71
C VAL A 364 -7.11 -35.78 -0.81
N TYR A 365 -8.27 -35.51 -1.39
CA TYR A 365 -8.39 -35.24 -2.81
C TYR A 365 -7.92 -33.82 -3.11
N SER A 366 -6.92 -33.70 -3.98
CA SER A 366 -6.51 -32.41 -4.50
C SER A 366 -6.12 -32.50 -5.97
N THR A 367 -6.59 -31.55 -6.76
CA THR A 367 -6.12 -31.37 -8.14
C THR A 367 -4.83 -30.56 -8.21
N LYS A 368 -4.40 -29.98 -7.09
CA LYS A 368 -3.18 -29.17 -6.99
C LYS A 368 -1.94 -30.06 -6.90
N VAL A 369 -0.93 -29.71 -7.67
CA VAL A 369 0.39 -30.31 -7.67
C VAL A 369 1.36 -29.27 -7.10
N ALA A 370 1.92 -29.58 -5.93
CA ALA A 370 2.86 -28.69 -5.26
C ALA A 370 4.20 -28.60 -6.00
N VAL A 371 4.86 -27.45 -5.87
CA VAL A 371 6.23 -27.27 -6.37
C VAL A 371 7.21 -27.94 -5.39
N GLU A 372 8.02 -28.86 -5.90
CA GLU A 372 9.03 -29.57 -5.11
C GLU A 372 10.38 -28.84 -5.14
N SER A 373 10.77 -28.32 -6.31
CA SER A 373 12.01 -27.55 -6.49
C SER A 373 11.97 -26.58 -7.68
N VAL A 374 12.86 -25.59 -7.64
CA VAL A 374 13.19 -24.68 -8.74
C VAL A 374 14.67 -24.82 -9.02
N THR A 375 15.06 -24.93 -10.29
CA THR A 375 16.47 -25.01 -10.71
C THR A 375 16.75 -24.02 -11.84
N LEU A 376 18.01 -23.63 -12.00
CA LEU A 376 18.49 -22.79 -13.11
C LEU A 376 19.40 -23.60 -14.04
N ASN A 377 19.38 -23.27 -15.32
CA ASN A 377 20.29 -23.84 -16.32
C ASN A 377 21.77 -23.49 -16.06
N GLN A 378 22.04 -22.38 -15.35
CA GLN A 378 23.37 -21.89 -15.03
C GLN A 378 23.38 -21.32 -13.61
N VAL A 379 24.49 -21.54 -12.90
CA VAL A 379 24.73 -21.00 -11.54
C VAL A 379 25.72 -19.83 -11.55
N THR A 380 26.45 -19.63 -12.66
CA THR A 380 27.32 -18.47 -12.86
C THR A 380 27.28 -18.00 -14.31
N ILE A 381 27.30 -16.68 -14.53
CA ILE A 381 27.36 -16.05 -15.86
C ILE A 381 28.37 -14.90 -15.83
N ASP A 382 29.14 -14.76 -16.91
CA ASP A 382 29.97 -13.57 -17.17
C ASP A 382 29.37 -12.78 -18.35
N VAL A 383 29.13 -11.49 -18.16
CA VAL A 383 28.69 -10.56 -19.22
C VAL A 383 29.55 -9.31 -19.21
N ASN A 384 29.60 -8.55 -20.31
CA ASN A 384 30.17 -7.20 -20.25
C ASN A 384 29.09 -6.18 -19.93
N VAL A 385 29.49 -4.96 -19.52
CA VAL A 385 28.55 -3.84 -19.36
C VAL A 385 27.78 -3.59 -20.67
N GLY A 386 26.45 -3.58 -20.57
CA GLY A 386 25.50 -3.40 -21.67
C GLY A 386 25.12 -4.69 -22.41
N ASP A 387 25.81 -5.80 -22.17
CA ASP A 387 25.47 -7.10 -22.77
C ASP A 387 24.34 -7.79 -21.99
N GLU A 388 23.66 -8.71 -22.67
CA GLU A 388 22.49 -9.43 -22.15
C GLU A 388 22.73 -10.95 -22.18
N ALA A 389 22.15 -11.66 -21.22
CA ALA A 389 22.14 -13.13 -21.14
C ALA A 389 20.78 -13.62 -20.63
N ASN A 390 20.43 -14.90 -20.85
CA ASN A 390 19.17 -15.47 -20.38
C ASN A 390 19.41 -16.61 -19.39
N LEU A 391 18.73 -16.53 -18.25
CA LEU A 391 18.57 -17.63 -17.31
C LEU A 391 17.26 -18.35 -17.56
N ILE A 392 17.31 -19.68 -17.58
CA ILE A 392 16.13 -20.54 -17.75
C ILE A 392 15.89 -21.25 -16.42
N ALA A 393 14.77 -20.94 -15.80
CA ALA A 393 14.31 -21.61 -14.59
C ALA A 393 13.38 -22.78 -14.91
N THR A 394 13.57 -23.91 -14.24
CA THR A 394 12.76 -25.13 -14.37
C THR A 394 12.13 -25.50 -13.04
N ILE A 395 10.81 -25.65 -13.02
CA ILE A 395 10.02 -26.10 -11.87
C ILE A 395 9.85 -27.62 -11.94
N THR A 396 10.07 -28.31 -10.82
CA THR A 396 9.79 -29.74 -10.67
C THR A 396 8.71 -29.95 -9.60
N PRO A 397 7.69 -30.79 -9.85
CA PRO A 397 7.44 -31.50 -11.11
C PRO A 397 6.90 -30.56 -12.21
N ALA A 398 7.01 -30.97 -13.48
CA ALA A 398 6.59 -30.14 -14.62
C ALA A 398 5.06 -29.93 -14.70
N ASP A 399 4.27 -30.78 -14.04
CA ASP A 399 2.83 -30.65 -13.88
C ASP A 399 2.42 -29.87 -12.62
N ALA A 400 3.36 -29.18 -11.96
CA ALA A 400 3.04 -28.29 -10.84
C ALA A 400 1.94 -27.30 -11.24
N THR A 401 0.95 -27.10 -10.36
CA THR A 401 -0.25 -26.31 -10.67
C THR A 401 0.05 -24.83 -10.84
N THR A 402 0.96 -24.30 -10.02
CA THR A 402 1.41 -22.90 -10.09
C THR A 402 2.84 -22.87 -10.58
N GLN A 403 3.05 -22.39 -11.82
CA GLN A 403 4.38 -22.34 -12.46
C GLN A 403 4.94 -20.92 -12.59
N THR A 404 4.36 -19.97 -11.86
CA THR A 404 4.78 -18.57 -11.88
C THR A 404 6.00 -18.36 -10.98
N LEU A 405 6.96 -17.60 -11.48
CA LEU A 405 8.24 -17.31 -10.84
C LEU A 405 8.39 -15.82 -10.56
N LYS A 406 9.11 -15.49 -9.50
CA LYS A 406 9.58 -14.14 -9.18
C LYS A 406 11.10 -14.10 -9.33
N TRP A 407 11.60 -13.11 -10.06
CA TRP A 407 13.03 -12.85 -10.25
C TRP A 407 13.44 -11.60 -9.48
N GLU A 408 14.66 -11.61 -8.95
CA GLU A 408 15.20 -10.51 -8.15
C GLU A 408 16.72 -10.46 -8.29
N SER A 409 17.28 -9.26 -8.42
CA SER A 409 18.72 -9.01 -8.34
C SER A 409 19.10 -8.57 -6.93
N SER A 410 20.27 -9.00 -6.46
CA SER A 410 20.83 -8.47 -5.22
C SER A 410 21.31 -7.02 -5.34
N ASP A 411 21.59 -6.55 -6.56
CA ASP A 411 22.04 -5.19 -6.85
C ASP A 411 21.72 -4.80 -8.31
N ASP A 412 20.61 -4.07 -8.50
CA ASP A 412 20.16 -3.57 -9.81
C ASP A 412 21.09 -2.51 -10.41
N GLU A 413 21.99 -1.88 -9.63
CA GLU A 413 23.02 -0.98 -10.18
C GLU A 413 24.13 -1.75 -10.91
N ILE A 414 24.31 -3.04 -10.59
CA ILE A 414 25.32 -3.91 -11.22
C ILE A 414 24.67 -4.79 -12.29
N VAL A 415 23.56 -5.47 -11.98
CA VAL A 415 22.86 -6.40 -12.87
C VAL A 415 21.36 -6.29 -12.65
N THR A 416 20.58 -6.21 -13.74
CA THR A 416 19.12 -6.30 -13.68
C THR A 416 18.64 -7.64 -14.26
N VAL A 417 17.46 -8.09 -13.84
CA VAL A 417 16.78 -9.26 -14.39
C VAL A 417 15.30 -8.95 -14.61
N ASP A 418 14.72 -9.36 -15.75
CA ASP A 418 13.30 -9.20 -16.01
C ASP A 418 12.45 -10.43 -15.58
N ALA A 419 11.13 -10.34 -15.76
CA ALA A 419 10.21 -11.42 -15.40
C ALA A 419 10.39 -12.71 -16.23
N ALA A 420 11.08 -12.64 -17.36
CA ALA A 420 11.39 -13.78 -18.23
C ALA A 420 12.77 -14.39 -17.94
N GLY A 421 13.54 -13.84 -16.99
CA GLY A 421 14.89 -14.30 -16.67
C GLY A 421 15.98 -13.70 -17.58
N LYS A 422 15.68 -12.62 -18.31
CA LYS A 422 16.67 -11.89 -19.10
C LYS A 422 17.51 -11.01 -18.19
N VAL A 423 18.80 -11.27 -18.16
CA VAL A 423 19.82 -10.63 -17.34
C VAL A 423 20.55 -9.56 -18.16
N THR A 424 20.67 -8.34 -17.65
CA THR A 424 21.40 -7.24 -18.31
C THR A 424 22.49 -6.70 -17.39
N GLY A 425 23.74 -6.65 -17.88
CA GLY A 425 24.86 -6.07 -17.14
C GLY A 425 24.83 -4.54 -17.17
N VAL A 426 24.72 -3.88 -16.02
CA VAL A 426 24.61 -2.42 -15.91
C VAL A 426 25.94 -1.77 -15.58
N LYS A 427 26.69 -2.33 -14.63
CA LYS A 427 27.96 -1.78 -14.14
C LYS A 427 28.91 -2.89 -13.78
N ALA A 428 30.22 -2.66 -13.97
CA ALA A 428 31.24 -3.65 -13.63
C ALA A 428 31.18 -3.99 -12.13
N GLY A 429 31.16 -5.27 -11.81
CA GLY A 429 30.93 -5.78 -10.46
C GLY A 429 30.38 -7.20 -10.47
N SER A 430 29.86 -7.65 -9.31
CA SER A 430 29.17 -8.94 -9.21
C SER A 430 27.91 -8.80 -8.40
N ALA A 431 26.83 -9.44 -8.85
CA ALA A 431 25.53 -9.49 -8.20
C ALA A 431 24.95 -10.91 -8.32
N THR A 432 24.03 -11.26 -7.44
CA THR A 432 23.34 -12.56 -7.46
C THR A 432 21.90 -12.37 -7.92
N ILE A 433 21.50 -13.11 -8.95
CA ILE A 433 20.11 -13.24 -9.36
C ILE A 433 19.47 -14.40 -8.61
N THR A 434 18.31 -14.14 -8.01
CA THR A 434 17.49 -15.13 -7.31
C THR A 434 16.17 -15.32 -8.04
N VAL A 435 15.80 -16.57 -8.29
CA VAL A 435 14.48 -16.95 -8.78
C VAL A 435 13.73 -17.72 -7.69
N THR A 436 12.48 -17.35 -7.44
CA THR A 436 11.64 -17.91 -6.37
C THR A 436 10.29 -18.35 -6.93
N SER A 437 9.82 -19.54 -6.53
CA SER A 437 8.45 -19.95 -6.83
C SER A 437 7.45 -19.07 -6.09
N THR A 438 6.43 -18.60 -6.81
CA THR A 438 5.32 -17.86 -6.18
C THR A 438 4.35 -18.79 -5.42
N ALA A 439 4.39 -20.10 -5.67
CA ALA A 439 3.58 -21.08 -4.96
C ALA A 439 4.16 -21.44 -3.58
N ASP A 440 5.48 -21.40 -3.45
CA ASP A 440 6.22 -21.71 -2.23
C ASP A 440 7.53 -20.91 -2.20
N ALA A 441 7.58 -19.88 -1.35
CA ALA A 441 8.72 -18.98 -1.24
C ALA A 441 10.00 -19.65 -0.72
N THR A 442 9.92 -20.87 -0.17
CA THR A 442 11.09 -21.66 0.24
C THR A 442 11.80 -22.33 -0.94
N LYS A 443 11.16 -22.35 -2.12
CA LYS A 443 11.70 -22.96 -3.34
C LYS A 443 12.37 -21.90 -4.20
N THR A 444 13.70 -21.83 -4.09
CA THR A 444 14.52 -20.82 -4.77
C THR A 444 15.70 -21.46 -5.50
N ALA A 445 16.20 -20.78 -6.53
CA ALA A 445 17.51 -21.03 -7.13
C ALA A 445 18.24 -19.70 -7.35
N THR A 446 19.58 -19.74 -7.38
CA THR A 446 20.41 -18.55 -7.50
C THR A 446 21.47 -18.71 -8.59
N CYS A 447 21.86 -17.59 -9.19
CA CYS A 447 22.96 -17.48 -10.14
C CYS A 447 23.80 -16.24 -9.84
N THR A 448 25.12 -16.40 -9.73
CA THR A 448 26.04 -15.28 -9.58
C THR A 448 26.45 -14.74 -10.95
N VAL A 449 26.23 -13.46 -11.18
CA VAL A 449 26.56 -12.77 -12.42
C VAL A 449 27.76 -11.87 -12.18
N THR A 450 28.78 -11.98 -13.01
CA THR A 450 29.95 -11.10 -13.01
C THR A 450 29.93 -10.22 -14.24
N VAL A 451 29.85 -8.91 -14.04
CA VAL A 451 29.85 -7.92 -15.12
C VAL A 451 31.26 -7.37 -15.29
N LYS A 452 31.82 -7.55 -16.48
CA LYS A 452 33.17 -7.10 -16.85
C LYS A 452 33.12 -5.70 -17.47
N SER A 453 34.16 -4.91 -17.23
CA SER A 453 34.33 -3.62 -17.90
C SER A 453 34.67 -3.81 -19.38
N VAL A 454 34.15 -2.89 -20.21
CA VAL A 454 34.47 -2.77 -21.63
C VAL A 454 35.46 -1.63 -21.78
N ALA A 455 36.68 -1.94 -22.21
CA ALA A 455 37.73 -0.95 -22.41
C ALA A 455 37.51 -0.12 -23.68
N VAL A 456 37.94 1.14 -23.66
CA VAL A 456 37.98 1.99 -24.86
C VAL A 456 39.03 1.48 -25.84
N THR A 457 38.62 1.25 -27.10
CA THR A 457 39.50 0.83 -28.19
C THR A 457 39.91 1.98 -29.10
N GLY A 458 39.10 3.05 -29.19
CA GLY A 458 39.41 4.22 -30.01
C GLY A 458 38.55 5.45 -29.73
N VAL A 459 39.02 6.60 -30.24
CA VAL A 459 38.30 7.87 -30.25
C VAL A 459 38.44 8.49 -31.64
N THR A 460 37.38 9.15 -32.11
CA THR A 460 37.36 9.85 -33.40
C THR A 460 36.77 11.24 -33.22
N LEU A 461 37.18 12.18 -34.06
CA LEU A 461 36.71 13.57 -34.08
C LEU A 461 36.03 13.87 -35.41
N GLU A 462 35.12 14.84 -35.38
CA GLU A 462 34.70 15.53 -36.60
C GLU A 462 35.93 16.24 -37.20
N GLY A 463 36.01 16.30 -38.54
CA GLY A 463 37.19 16.82 -39.24
C GLY A 463 37.56 18.27 -38.92
N ASP A 464 38.56 18.78 -39.63
CA ASP A 464 39.12 20.12 -39.42
C ASP A 464 38.07 21.24 -39.44
N LYS A 465 38.32 22.30 -38.66
CA LYS A 465 37.41 23.45 -38.49
C LYS A 465 38.09 24.74 -38.94
N ALA A 466 37.33 25.62 -39.58
CA ALA A 466 37.73 26.99 -39.90
C ALA A 466 36.73 27.96 -39.28
N ILE A 467 37.21 28.93 -38.51
CA ILE A 467 36.38 29.89 -37.76
C ILE A 467 36.97 31.31 -37.84
N ALA A 468 36.15 32.33 -37.58
CA ALA A 468 36.61 33.71 -37.44
C ALA A 468 37.09 34.03 -36.01
N ILE A 469 37.91 35.08 -35.85
CA ILE A 469 38.21 35.63 -34.53
C ILE A 469 36.92 36.05 -33.82
N GLY A 470 36.74 35.59 -32.58
CA GLY A 470 35.54 35.80 -31.75
C GLY A 470 34.43 34.78 -31.98
N GLU A 471 34.54 33.92 -33.00
CA GLU A 471 33.57 32.86 -33.26
C GLU A 471 33.80 31.65 -32.34
N THR A 472 32.73 30.93 -32.03
CA THR A 472 32.78 29.68 -31.26
C THR A 472 32.16 28.52 -32.04
N VAL A 473 32.74 27.32 -31.92
CA VAL A 473 32.25 26.11 -32.59
C VAL A 473 32.36 24.90 -31.68
N LYS A 474 31.39 23.97 -31.72
CA LYS A 474 31.41 22.73 -30.95
C LYS A 474 32.15 21.63 -31.69
N LEU A 475 33.09 20.95 -31.02
CA LEU A 475 33.75 19.76 -31.52
C LEU A 475 33.27 18.51 -30.77
N THR A 476 32.75 17.53 -31.49
CA THR A 476 32.24 16.27 -30.93
C THR A 476 33.27 15.16 -31.06
N ALA A 477 33.46 14.38 -29.99
CA ALA A 477 34.24 13.15 -30.00
C ALA A 477 33.34 11.92 -29.92
N THR A 478 33.63 10.91 -30.74
CA THR A 478 32.94 9.61 -30.73
C THR A 478 33.86 8.51 -30.22
N ILE A 479 33.44 7.80 -29.17
CA ILE A 479 34.20 6.74 -28.48
C ILE A 479 33.78 5.37 -28.98
N ALA A 480 34.77 4.50 -29.25
CA ALA A 480 34.57 3.11 -29.61
C ALA A 480 35.17 2.17 -28.53
N PRO A 481 34.49 1.04 -28.20
CA PRO A 481 33.13 0.72 -28.62
C PRO A 481 32.09 1.60 -27.92
N ALA A 482 30.88 1.68 -28.48
CA ALA A 482 29.81 2.54 -27.96
C ALA A 482 29.34 2.15 -26.54
N ASN A 483 29.61 0.93 -26.06
CA ASN A 483 29.33 0.46 -24.71
C ASN A 483 30.56 0.46 -23.78
N ALA A 484 31.66 1.16 -24.13
CA ALA A 484 32.81 1.31 -23.26
C ALA A 484 32.40 1.83 -21.86
N THR A 485 32.97 1.25 -20.80
CA THR A 485 32.55 1.52 -19.42
C THR A 485 32.98 2.90 -18.93
N ASN A 486 34.17 3.39 -19.31
CA ASN A 486 34.63 4.74 -19.00
C ASN A 486 34.84 5.54 -20.29
N LYS A 487 33.92 6.48 -20.58
CA LYS A 487 33.94 7.33 -21.78
C LYS A 487 34.45 8.74 -21.54
N LYS A 488 35.08 9.01 -20.39
CA LYS A 488 35.61 10.34 -20.09
C LYS A 488 36.73 10.70 -21.06
N ILE A 489 36.73 11.96 -21.48
CA ILE A 489 37.70 12.54 -22.41
C ILE A 489 38.29 13.82 -21.85
N ILE A 490 39.49 14.14 -22.31
CA ILE A 490 40.24 15.33 -21.95
C ILE A 490 40.61 16.06 -23.24
N TRP A 491 40.32 17.35 -23.31
CA TRP A 491 40.63 18.20 -24.44
C TRP A 491 41.87 19.05 -24.19
N ASN A 492 42.65 19.28 -25.23
CA ASN A 492 43.82 20.15 -25.20
C ASN A 492 43.98 20.89 -26.53
N SER A 493 44.29 22.19 -26.49
CA SER A 493 44.75 22.95 -27.66
C SER A 493 46.26 23.11 -27.61
N SER A 494 46.96 22.90 -28.74
CA SER A 494 48.40 23.10 -28.83
C SER A 494 48.80 24.58 -28.74
N ASN A 495 47.88 25.51 -29.04
CA ASN A 495 48.06 26.94 -28.86
C ASN A 495 46.74 27.65 -28.48
N PRO A 496 46.41 27.71 -27.18
CA PRO A 496 45.19 28.35 -26.67
C PRO A 496 45.06 29.85 -26.97
N GLU A 497 46.14 30.53 -27.37
CA GLU A 497 46.12 31.95 -27.76
C GLU A 497 45.62 32.15 -29.20
N ILE A 498 45.69 31.12 -30.06
CA ILE A 498 45.08 31.10 -31.39
C ILE A 498 43.63 30.63 -31.29
N ALA A 499 43.43 29.44 -30.70
CA ALA A 499 42.10 28.94 -30.37
C ALA A 499 42.14 28.12 -29.07
N SER A 500 41.28 28.45 -28.12
CA SER A 500 41.11 27.67 -26.89
C SER A 500 39.96 26.68 -27.00
N ILE A 501 40.00 25.60 -26.23
CA ILE A 501 38.93 24.62 -26.15
C ILE A 501 38.47 24.42 -24.70
N GLY A 502 37.16 24.44 -24.49
CA GLY A 502 36.51 24.15 -23.20
C GLY A 502 36.45 22.65 -22.89
N THR A 503 36.16 22.31 -21.63
CA THR A 503 36.01 20.91 -21.18
C THR A 503 34.86 20.18 -21.87
N ASP A 504 33.89 20.94 -22.38
CA ASP A 504 32.76 20.44 -23.14
C ASP A 504 33.08 20.23 -24.63
N GLY A 505 34.26 20.65 -25.11
CA GLY A 505 34.65 20.59 -26.52
C GLY A 505 34.29 21.84 -27.33
N THR A 506 33.90 22.94 -26.70
CA THR A 506 33.64 24.21 -27.39
C THR A 506 34.95 24.95 -27.67
N ILE A 507 35.21 25.25 -28.94
CA ILE A 507 36.38 25.98 -29.43
C ILE A 507 36.02 27.47 -29.54
N GLU A 508 36.94 28.36 -29.15
CA GLU A 508 36.84 29.82 -29.31
C GLU A 508 38.07 30.33 -30.09
N GLY A 509 37.83 31.05 -31.19
CA GLY A 509 38.89 31.68 -32.00
C GLY A 509 39.34 33.00 -31.39
N LYS A 510 40.62 33.15 -31.06
CA LYS A 510 41.18 34.33 -30.37
C LYS A 510 42.12 35.16 -31.23
N ALA A 511 42.94 34.53 -32.04
CA ALA A 511 43.89 35.21 -32.92
C ALA A 511 44.02 34.45 -34.24
N ALA A 512 44.30 35.17 -35.32
CA ALA A 512 44.48 34.56 -36.63
C ALA A 512 45.68 33.60 -36.63
N GLY A 513 45.51 32.43 -37.22
CA GLY A 513 46.54 31.39 -37.28
C GLY A 513 45.96 29.98 -37.23
N GLU A 514 46.84 28.98 -37.17
CA GLU A 514 46.45 27.57 -37.10
C GLU A 514 46.87 26.96 -35.76
N THR A 515 46.01 26.13 -35.17
CA THR A 515 46.33 25.32 -34.00
C THR A 515 45.74 23.91 -34.13
N THR A 516 46.17 22.98 -33.28
CA THR A 516 45.65 21.61 -33.24
C THR A 516 44.99 21.37 -31.91
N VAL A 517 43.75 20.88 -31.97
CA VAL A 517 43.03 20.37 -30.82
C VAL A 517 43.20 18.86 -30.76
N THR A 518 43.52 18.35 -29.58
CA THR A 518 43.66 16.92 -29.29
C THR A 518 42.62 16.52 -28.25
N VAL A 519 41.93 15.40 -28.50
CA VAL A 519 41.15 14.68 -27.49
C VAL A 519 41.92 13.45 -27.03
N THR A 520 41.90 13.18 -25.73
CA THR A 520 42.49 11.98 -25.13
C THR A 520 41.45 11.29 -24.26
N THR A 521 41.24 10.00 -24.43
CA THR A 521 40.37 9.20 -23.55
C THR A 521 41.09 8.92 -22.24
N GLU A 522 40.38 9.02 -21.11
CA GLU A 522 40.95 8.68 -19.79
C GLU A 522 41.29 7.17 -19.72
N ASP A 523 40.39 6.34 -20.26
CA ASP A 523 40.61 4.90 -20.40
C ASP A 523 41.43 4.58 -21.66
N GLY A 524 42.52 3.84 -21.50
CA GLY A 524 43.36 3.35 -22.61
C GLY A 524 44.16 4.41 -23.37
N SER A 525 44.12 5.69 -22.95
CA SER A 525 44.88 6.82 -23.52
C SER A 525 44.80 6.93 -25.05
N LYS A 526 43.62 6.69 -25.64
CA LYS A 526 43.40 6.82 -27.09
C LYS A 526 43.31 8.29 -27.45
N THR A 527 43.86 8.67 -28.60
CA THR A 527 43.89 10.07 -29.03
C THR A 527 43.33 10.27 -30.42
N ALA A 528 42.78 11.46 -30.67
CA ALA A 528 42.43 11.96 -32.01
C ALA A 528 42.69 13.47 -32.06
N THR A 529 42.95 13.99 -33.25
CA THR A 529 43.33 15.39 -33.46
C THR A 529 42.48 16.07 -34.53
N CYS A 530 42.24 17.36 -34.39
CA CYS A 530 41.52 18.22 -35.32
C CYS A 530 42.33 19.51 -35.53
N LYS A 531 42.52 19.93 -36.78
CA LYS A 531 43.15 21.21 -37.09
C LYS A 531 42.10 22.34 -37.03
N VAL A 532 42.46 23.45 -36.40
CA VAL A 532 41.63 24.64 -36.30
C VAL A 532 42.35 25.80 -36.97
N GLU A 533 41.74 26.35 -38.00
CA GLU A 533 42.19 27.57 -38.69
C GLU A 533 41.33 28.76 -38.24
N VAL A 534 41.96 29.79 -37.68
CA VAL A 534 41.31 31.03 -37.27
C VAL A 534 41.67 32.12 -38.26
N THR A 535 40.65 32.71 -38.89
CA THR A 535 40.81 33.79 -39.87
C THR A 535 40.39 35.14 -39.28
N SER A 536 41.08 36.21 -39.66
CA SER A 536 40.62 37.57 -39.33
C SER A 536 39.55 38.01 -40.32
N ILE A 537 38.42 38.52 -39.82
CA ILE A 537 37.46 39.22 -40.67
C ILE A 537 38.04 40.61 -40.97
N PRO A 538 38.21 41.02 -42.23
CA PRO A 538 38.63 42.39 -42.53
C PRO A 538 37.51 43.36 -42.15
N LEU A 539 37.73 44.19 -41.11
CA LEU A 539 36.81 45.27 -40.74
C LEU A 539 36.84 46.37 -41.81
N LYS A 540 35.66 46.75 -42.33
CA LYS A 540 35.50 47.86 -43.28
C LYS A 540 35.66 49.20 -42.56
N ALA A 541 36.62 50.02 -42.96
CA ALA A 541 36.78 51.39 -42.48
C ALA A 541 35.83 52.35 -43.23
N TYR A 542 35.18 53.24 -42.49
CA TYR A 542 34.29 54.27 -43.01
C TYR A 542 34.90 55.66 -42.90
N ASN A 543 34.53 56.54 -43.84
CA ASN A 543 34.77 57.97 -43.79
C ASN A 543 33.52 58.72 -43.35
N VAL A 544 33.71 59.93 -42.82
CA VAL A 544 32.59 60.85 -42.56
C VAL A 544 31.84 61.12 -43.87
N GLY A 545 30.54 60.82 -43.89
CA GLY A 545 29.66 60.93 -45.04
C GLY A 545 29.42 59.63 -45.82
N ASP A 546 30.03 58.52 -45.41
CA ASP A 546 29.73 57.19 -45.96
C ASP A 546 28.36 56.68 -45.49
N TYR A 547 27.76 55.82 -46.30
CA TYR A 547 26.58 55.05 -45.89
C TYR A 547 26.98 53.93 -44.95
N TYR A 548 26.22 53.83 -43.87
CA TYR A 548 26.25 52.68 -42.99
C TYR A 548 25.20 51.67 -43.48
N PRO A 549 25.64 50.50 -44.00
CA PRO A 549 24.73 49.52 -44.60
C PRO A 549 23.95 48.74 -43.54
N ASP A 550 22.82 48.17 -43.95
CA ASP A 550 22.13 47.12 -43.18
C ASP A 550 23.06 45.90 -43.05
N ALA A 551 23.01 45.21 -41.91
CA ALA A 551 23.81 44.02 -41.66
C ALA A 551 23.37 42.83 -42.52
N ASP A 552 22.07 42.75 -42.82
CA ASP A 552 21.45 41.68 -43.60
C ASP A 552 21.41 42.01 -45.10
N ASP A 553 21.40 43.31 -45.46
CA ASP A 553 21.43 43.78 -46.85
C ASP A 553 22.37 44.97 -47.04
N SER A 554 23.60 44.67 -47.48
CA SER A 554 24.63 45.69 -47.74
C SER A 554 24.27 46.74 -48.80
N SER A 555 23.20 46.52 -49.59
CA SER A 555 22.70 47.48 -50.58
C SER A 555 21.72 48.50 -49.98
N THR A 556 21.18 48.23 -48.80
CA THR A 556 20.28 49.10 -48.05
C THR A 556 21.08 49.94 -47.06
N ALA A 557 20.88 51.26 -47.05
CA ALA A 557 21.54 52.15 -46.10
C ALA A 557 20.65 52.40 -44.87
N VAL A 558 21.12 52.00 -43.70
CA VAL A 558 20.43 52.23 -42.41
C VAL A 558 20.99 53.43 -41.65
N GLY A 559 22.02 54.09 -42.18
CA GLY A 559 22.53 55.32 -41.58
C GLY A 559 23.58 56.07 -42.40
N VAL A 560 23.96 57.26 -41.91
CA VAL A 560 25.05 58.09 -42.47
C VAL A 560 26.08 58.41 -41.39
N VAL A 561 27.35 58.13 -41.66
CA VAL A 561 28.45 58.38 -40.73
C VAL A 561 28.70 59.89 -40.61
N PHE A 562 28.62 60.44 -39.39
CA PHE A 562 28.86 61.89 -39.16
C PHE A 562 30.07 62.17 -38.27
N LYS A 563 30.61 61.15 -37.59
CA LYS A 563 31.86 61.23 -36.83
C LYS A 563 32.54 59.88 -36.89
N ILE A 564 33.86 59.86 -37.00
CA ILE A 564 34.65 58.63 -36.96
C ILE A 564 35.60 58.64 -35.77
N THR A 565 35.90 57.45 -35.28
CA THR A 565 36.91 57.15 -34.26
C THR A 565 37.68 55.91 -34.71
N ASN A 566 38.86 55.67 -34.11
CA ASN A 566 39.66 54.47 -34.39
C ASN A 566 39.91 54.19 -35.88
N GLY A 567 40.32 55.21 -36.65
CA GLY A 567 40.65 55.07 -38.06
C GLY A 567 39.46 54.77 -39.00
N GLY A 568 38.22 55.04 -38.58
CA GLY A 568 37.02 54.81 -39.39
C GLY A 568 36.32 53.47 -39.12
N VAL A 569 36.89 52.62 -38.27
CA VAL A 569 36.27 51.36 -37.83
C VAL A 569 35.11 51.63 -36.89
N HIS A 570 35.22 52.67 -36.04
CA HIS A 570 34.18 53.10 -35.10
C HIS A 570 33.72 54.52 -35.42
N GLY A 571 32.59 54.95 -34.87
CA GLY A 571 32.06 56.27 -35.15
C GLY A 571 30.65 56.51 -34.64
N LYS A 572 30.10 57.65 -35.06
CA LYS A 572 28.70 58.02 -34.82
C LYS A 572 27.97 58.11 -36.15
N VAL A 573 26.79 57.52 -36.20
CA VAL A 573 25.97 57.39 -37.40
C VAL A 573 24.61 58.01 -37.13
N ILE A 574 24.07 58.80 -38.05
CA ILE A 574 22.67 59.21 -38.02
C ILE A 574 21.85 58.06 -38.57
N SER A 575 20.95 57.51 -37.76
CA SER A 575 20.05 56.43 -38.17
C SER A 575 19.06 56.87 -39.25
N LEU A 576 18.83 55.98 -40.21
CA LEU A 576 17.76 56.05 -41.20
C LEU A 576 16.72 54.94 -41.02
N ASP A 577 16.96 54.01 -40.10
CA ASP A 577 16.09 52.87 -39.79
C ASP A 577 15.02 53.25 -38.73
N GLU A 578 13.98 52.42 -38.60
CA GLU A 578 12.82 52.58 -37.71
C GLU A 578 12.23 54.00 -37.73
N THR A 579 11.78 54.36 -38.93
CA THR A 579 11.45 55.74 -39.29
C THR A 579 10.30 56.38 -38.53
N THR A 580 9.51 55.53 -37.88
CA THR A 580 8.21 55.79 -37.27
C THR A 580 8.24 55.82 -35.74
N ALA A 581 9.33 55.38 -35.11
CA ALA A 581 9.44 55.39 -33.66
C ALA A 581 9.41 56.81 -33.09
N GLN A 582 8.58 57.02 -32.07
CA GLN A 582 8.54 58.27 -31.33
C GLN A 582 9.85 58.45 -30.56
N TRP A 583 10.44 59.64 -30.65
CA TRP A 583 11.67 59.98 -29.92
C TRP A 583 11.50 59.90 -28.41
N SER A 584 10.39 60.45 -27.91
CA SER A 584 10.01 60.42 -26.51
C SER A 584 8.49 60.46 -26.37
N THR A 585 7.98 59.82 -25.33
CA THR A 585 6.56 59.79 -24.96
C THR A 585 6.21 60.81 -23.87
N VAL A 586 7.20 61.54 -23.34
CA VAL A 586 7.01 62.56 -22.27
C VAL A 586 7.10 63.98 -22.82
N ASN A 587 6.08 64.80 -22.54
CA ASN A 587 6.08 66.23 -22.86
C ASN A 587 6.72 67.02 -21.70
N HIS A 588 8.04 66.99 -21.59
CA HIS A 588 8.79 67.66 -20.52
C HIS A 588 10.03 68.39 -21.03
N TYR A 589 10.28 69.60 -20.52
CA TYR A 589 11.53 70.32 -20.77
C TYR A 589 12.64 69.71 -19.92
N PHE A 590 13.60 69.04 -20.53
CA PHE A 590 14.85 68.70 -19.85
C PHE A 590 15.80 69.90 -19.87
N THR A 591 16.18 70.39 -18.70
CA THR A 591 17.27 71.35 -18.60
C THR A 591 18.59 70.60 -18.75
N ILE A 592 19.01 70.40 -20.00
CA ILE A 592 20.34 69.90 -20.33
C ILE A 592 21.33 71.03 -20.04
N ASN A 593 22.04 70.93 -18.92
CA ASN A 593 22.94 71.99 -18.46
C ASN A 593 24.30 72.00 -19.18
N ASP A 594 24.69 70.91 -19.85
CA ASP A 594 25.95 70.85 -20.62
C ASP A 594 25.68 70.83 -22.13
N TYR A 595 25.79 72.01 -22.73
CA TYR A 595 25.62 72.21 -24.17
C TYR A 595 26.78 71.63 -25.01
N ASN A 596 27.86 71.18 -24.38
CA ASN A 596 29.13 70.85 -25.04
C ASN A 596 29.50 69.35 -24.97
N ASP A 597 28.86 68.55 -24.12
CA ASP A 597 29.12 67.10 -24.02
C ASP A 597 27.88 66.23 -24.30
N GLY A 598 27.83 65.63 -25.49
CA GLY A 598 26.73 64.74 -25.88
C GLY A 598 26.75 63.40 -25.15
N ALA A 599 27.91 62.92 -24.68
CA ALA A 599 27.98 61.68 -23.91
C ALA A 599 27.36 61.87 -22.53
N ALA A 600 27.62 63.00 -21.88
CA ALA A 600 26.95 63.39 -20.64
C ALA A 600 25.42 63.50 -20.85
N ASN A 601 24.98 64.11 -21.95
CA ASN A 601 23.56 64.24 -22.28
C ASN A 601 22.88 62.87 -22.48
N THR A 602 23.56 61.97 -23.19
CA THR A 602 23.10 60.59 -23.40
C THR A 602 22.96 59.85 -22.08
N LYS A 603 23.98 59.93 -21.21
CA LYS A 603 24.01 59.27 -19.91
C LYS A 603 22.85 59.72 -19.00
N ILE A 604 22.57 61.02 -18.95
CA ILE A 604 21.46 61.59 -18.17
C ILE A 604 20.10 60.99 -18.56
N ILE A 605 19.92 60.63 -19.84
CA ILE A 605 18.67 60.04 -20.31
C ILE A 605 18.62 58.54 -20.06
N MET A 606 19.72 57.83 -20.34
CA MET A 606 19.79 56.37 -20.15
C MET A 606 19.77 55.95 -18.67
N GLU A 607 20.19 56.82 -17.74
CA GLU A 607 20.15 56.55 -16.29
C GLU A 607 18.79 56.84 -15.63
N GLN A 608 17.81 57.37 -16.37
CA GLN A 608 16.48 57.62 -15.81
C GLN A 608 15.67 56.34 -15.65
N ALA A 609 14.90 56.27 -14.56
CA ALA A 609 13.87 55.26 -14.41
C ALA A 609 12.86 55.37 -15.55
N GLU A 610 12.61 54.24 -16.23
CA GLU A 610 11.69 54.11 -17.37
C GLU A 610 12.23 54.70 -18.69
N ALA A 611 13.55 54.79 -18.88
CA ALA A 611 14.14 55.25 -20.13
C ALA A 611 13.61 54.49 -21.36
N ASP A 612 13.42 53.16 -21.24
CA ASP A 612 12.96 52.32 -22.35
C ASP A 612 11.53 52.61 -22.81
N THR A 613 10.67 53.11 -21.91
CA THR A 613 9.27 53.44 -22.23
C THR A 613 9.08 54.93 -22.51
N LYS A 614 9.92 55.79 -21.92
CA LYS A 614 9.91 57.24 -22.12
C LYS A 614 10.66 57.69 -23.36
N TYR A 615 11.60 56.89 -23.85
CA TYR A 615 12.41 57.15 -25.04
C TYR A 615 12.46 55.92 -25.96
N PRO A 616 11.37 55.61 -26.69
CA PRO A 616 11.28 54.41 -27.53
C PRO A 616 12.41 54.28 -28.56
N ALA A 617 12.92 55.39 -29.09
CA ALA A 617 14.06 55.40 -30.01
C ALA A 617 15.37 54.88 -29.36
N ALA A 618 15.59 55.16 -28.06
CA ALA A 618 16.76 54.67 -27.35
C ALA A 618 16.64 53.17 -27.04
N ALA A 619 15.46 52.73 -26.59
CA ALA A 619 15.15 51.32 -26.36
C ALA A 619 15.36 50.48 -27.61
N TRP A 620 14.92 51.00 -28.77
CA TRP A 620 15.07 50.33 -30.05
C TRP A 620 16.55 50.17 -30.46
N CYS A 621 17.38 51.20 -30.27
CA CYS A 621 18.83 51.09 -30.49
C CYS A 621 19.44 49.97 -29.62
N VAL A 622 19.12 49.95 -28.32
CA VAL A 622 19.62 48.92 -27.39
C VAL A 622 19.17 47.53 -27.82
N ALA A 623 17.91 47.36 -28.24
CA ALA A 623 17.38 46.08 -28.71
C ALA A 623 18.08 45.56 -30.00
N LYS A 624 18.60 46.47 -30.83
CA LYS A 624 19.41 46.14 -32.01
C LYS A 624 20.89 45.87 -31.69
N GLY A 625 21.27 45.90 -30.41
CA GLY A 625 22.65 45.68 -29.97
C GLY A 625 23.58 46.86 -30.27
N VAL A 626 23.04 48.07 -30.48
CA VAL A 626 23.79 49.28 -30.82
C VAL A 626 23.56 50.39 -29.79
N GLY A 627 24.56 51.26 -29.58
CA GLY A 627 24.46 52.35 -28.60
C GLY A 627 23.56 53.48 -29.10
N TRP A 628 22.76 54.08 -28.21
CA TRP A 628 22.03 55.33 -28.48
C TRP A 628 22.87 56.55 -28.06
N TYR A 629 22.80 57.65 -28.82
CA TYR A 629 23.58 58.85 -28.56
C TYR A 629 22.78 60.15 -28.80
N LEU A 630 22.89 61.09 -27.87
CA LEU A 630 22.35 62.45 -27.93
C LEU A 630 23.49 63.48 -28.07
N PRO A 631 23.83 63.93 -29.29
CA PRO A 631 24.97 64.82 -29.50
C PRO A 631 24.87 66.17 -28.79
N ALA A 632 26.03 66.76 -28.47
CA ALA A 632 26.09 68.15 -28.00
C ALA A 632 25.81 69.16 -29.12
N LYS A 633 25.50 70.40 -28.76
CA LYS A 633 25.32 71.50 -29.72
C LYS A 633 26.55 71.68 -30.62
N GLY A 634 27.75 71.58 -30.05
CA GLY A 634 29.01 71.67 -30.80
C GLY A 634 29.17 70.54 -31.83
N GLU A 635 28.81 69.31 -31.46
CA GLU A 635 28.88 68.15 -32.36
C GLU A 635 27.85 68.22 -33.48
N LEU A 636 26.64 68.69 -33.18
CA LEU A 636 25.63 69.00 -34.20
C LEU A 636 26.07 70.11 -35.15
N THR A 637 26.79 71.11 -34.65
CA THR A 637 27.32 72.18 -35.49
C THR A 637 28.38 71.62 -36.46
N GLY A 638 29.20 70.67 -36.00
CA GLY A 638 30.10 69.91 -36.87
C GLY A 638 29.36 69.19 -38.00
N PHE A 639 28.30 68.45 -37.65
CA PHE A 639 27.45 67.77 -38.64
C PHE A 639 26.78 68.76 -39.62
N GLY A 640 26.17 69.83 -39.13
CA GLY A 640 25.53 70.85 -39.96
C GLY A 640 26.50 71.50 -40.94
N ASN A 641 27.76 71.73 -40.55
CA ASN A 641 28.80 72.23 -41.44
C ASN A 641 29.17 71.21 -42.53
N ILE A 642 29.25 69.92 -42.20
CA ILE A 642 29.50 68.85 -43.19
C ILE A 642 28.35 68.78 -44.20
N TRP A 643 27.11 68.80 -43.72
CA TRP A 643 25.91 68.77 -44.55
C TRP A 643 25.84 69.99 -45.48
N TYR A 644 26.05 71.19 -44.93
CA TYR A 644 26.01 72.44 -45.67
C TYR A 644 27.10 72.54 -46.75
N ALA A 645 28.24 71.87 -46.57
CA ALA A 645 29.28 71.85 -47.60
C ALA A 645 28.82 71.17 -48.90
N ASN A 646 27.90 70.21 -48.83
CA ASN A 646 27.40 69.45 -49.99
C ASN A 646 25.91 69.05 -49.85
N PRO A 647 24.99 70.03 -49.74
CA PRO A 647 23.61 69.75 -49.33
C PRO A 647 22.85 68.90 -50.35
N THR A 648 23.09 69.10 -51.66
CA THR A 648 22.48 68.28 -52.71
C THR A 648 22.93 66.83 -52.63
N THR A 649 24.24 66.59 -52.47
CA THR A 649 24.80 65.24 -52.37
C THR A 649 24.22 64.50 -51.17
N TYR A 650 24.20 65.14 -50.00
CA TYR A 650 23.68 64.50 -48.80
C TYR A 650 22.15 64.38 -48.80
N ASN A 651 21.40 65.36 -49.33
CA ASN A 651 19.95 65.24 -49.49
C ASN A 651 19.54 64.16 -50.47
N THR A 652 20.20 64.06 -51.63
CA THR A 652 19.98 62.95 -52.57
C THR A 652 20.33 61.63 -51.89
N LYS A 653 21.45 61.59 -51.15
CA LYS A 653 21.84 60.37 -50.44
C LYS A 653 20.82 59.94 -49.38
N PHE A 654 20.32 60.89 -48.60
CA PHE A 654 19.38 60.69 -47.51
C PHE A 654 17.98 60.31 -48.01
N THR A 655 17.54 60.92 -49.11
CA THR A 655 16.25 60.62 -49.75
C THR A 655 16.25 59.28 -50.49
N ASN A 656 17.35 58.91 -51.17
CA ASN A 656 17.50 57.58 -51.77
C ASN A 656 17.42 56.44 -50.73
N ALA A 657 17.82 56.72 -49.50
CA ALA A 657 17.75 55.80 -48.37
C ALA A 657 16.43 55.92 -47.58
N GLY A 658 15.38 56.54 -48.14
CA GLY A 658 14.04 56.63 -47.55
C GLY A 658 13.82 57.76 -46.54
N GLY A 659 14.82 58.63 -46.32
CA GLY A 659 14.72 59.80 -45.46
C GLY A 659 14.08 61.03 -46.12
N THR A 660 13.77 62.07 -45.35
CA THR A 660 13.29 63.37 -45.85
C THR A 660 14.44 64.35 -46.02
N ALA A 661 14.47 65.09 -47.14
CA ALA A 661 15.49 66.10 -47.36
C ALA A 661 15.57 67.12 -46.20
N ILE A 662 16.77 67.36 -45.70
CA ILE A 662 17.09 68.34 -44.67
C ILE A 662 17.54 69.63 -45.36
N ASN A 663 16.79 70.71 -45.13
CA ASN A 663 17.13 72.03 -45.63
C ASN A 663 17.63 72.93 -44.48
N LEU A 664 18.95 72.95 -44.29
CA LEU A 664 19.57 73.79 -43.26
C LEU A 664 19.81 75.20 -43.82
N ASP A 665 19.14 76.21 -43.27
CA ASP A 665 19.42 77.61 -43.58
C ASP A 665 20.82 78.03 -43.09
N THR A 666 21.41 79.05 -43.71
CA THR A 666 22.77 79.62 -43.49
C THR A 666 23.14 80.03 -42.05
N PHE A 667 22.27 79.88 -41.04
CA PHE A 667 22.48 80.38 -39.68
C PHE A 667 22.96 79.29 -38.70
N LYS A 668 24.16 79.51 -38.15
CA LYS A 668 24.99 78.60 -37.32
C LYS A 668 24.46 78.24 -35.92
N ASN A 669 23.15 78.19 -35.69
CA ASN A 669 22.57 77.91 -34.37
C ASN A 669 21.72 76.64 -34.37
N TYR A 670 22.35 75.48 -34.55
CA TYR A 670 21.66 74.19 -34.41
C TYR A 670 21.44 73.87 -32.93
N TYR A 671 20.23 73.45 -32.55
CA TYR A 671 19.91 72.99 -31.20
C TYR A 671 18.83 71.92 -31.27
N TRP A 672 18.74 71.09 -30.24
CA TRP A 672 17.68 70.09 -30.09
C TRP A 672 16.42 70.76 -29.55
N THR A 673 15.26 70.44 -30.12
CA THR A 673 13.98 70.64 -29.46
C THR A 673 13.11 69.42 -29.66
N SER A 674 12.53 68.90 -28.59
CA SER A 674 11.37 68.00 -28.63
C SER A 674 10.13 68.83 -28.25
N ASN A 675 9.59 69.62 -29.18
CA ASN A 675 8.37 70.37 -28.88
C ASN A 675 7.15 69.54 -29.29
N THR A 676 6.52 68.87 -28.34
CA THR A 676 5.27 68.13 -28.56
C THR A 676 3.99 68.96 -28.37
N ASP A 677 4.08 70.29 -28.25
CA ASP A 677 2.91 71.16 -27.93
C ASP A 677 1.82 71.26 -29.03
N SER A 678 1.82 70.44 -30.08
CA SER A 678 0.71 70.40 -31.04
C SER A 678 0.42 69.03 -31.65
N GLY A 679 0.73 67.94 -30.93
CA GLY A 679 0.20 66.61 -31.26
C GLY A 679 0.57 66.05 -32.64
N SER A 680 1.62 66.55 -33.30
CA SER A 680 1.98 66.07 -34.64
C SER A 680 3.47 65.93 -34.99
N ASP A 681 4.46 66.37 -34.19
CA ASP A 681 5.88 66.17 -34.57
C ASP A 681 6.86 65.98 -33.39
N SER A 682 7.17 64.73 -33.05
CA SER A 682 8.25 64.35 -32.12
C SER A 682 9.54 64.05 -32.86
N ALA A 683 10.19 65.06 -33.44
CA ALA A 683 11.44 64.87 -34.18
C ALA A 683 12.53 65.87 -33.79
N ILE A 684 13.79 65.44 -33.92
CA ILE A 684 14.98 66.27 -33.73
C ILE A 684 14.92 67.40 -34.75
N SER A 685 14.59 68.62 -34.34
CA SER A 685 14.46 69.74 -35.27
C SER A 685 15.73 70.58 -35.30
N PHE A 686 16.31 70.82 -36.49
CA PHE A 686 17.36 71.83 -36.69
C PHE A 686 16.74 73.20 -36.97
N ASN A 687 16.87 74.18 -36.07
CA ASN A 687 16.33 75.52 -36.31
C ASN A 687 17.42 76.55 -36.65
N GLY A 688 17.35 77.14 -37.84
CA GLY A 688 18.12 78.35 -38.19
C GLY A 688 17.48 79.62 -37.61
N GLY A 689 17.82 79.97 -36.36
CA GLY A 689 17.76 81.34 -35.78
C GLY A 689 16.39 82.04 -35.56
N GLY A 690 16.28 82.73 -34.42
CA GLY A 690 15.27 83.77 -34.13
C GLY A 690 14.10 83.33 -33.22
N SER A 691 13.84 84.12 -32.19
CA SER A 691 12.85 83.93 -31.11
C SER A 691 11.46 83.44 -31.54
N SER A 692 10.94 82.48 -30.76
CA SER A 692 9.52 82.10 -30.53
C SER A 692 8.58 81.90 -31.71
N THR A 693 7.74 80.86 -31.55
CA THR A 693 6.42 80.60 -32.17
C THR A 693 6.35 79.59 -33.33
N SER A 694 5.32 78.76 -33.19
CA SER A 694 4.73 77.78 -34.09
C SER A 694 4.86 78.13 -35.59
N GLY A 695 5.35 77.17 -36.38
CA GLY A 695 5.19 77.19 -37.85
C GLY A 695 6.46 77.10 -38.70
N LYS A 696 7.64 76.80 -38.13
CA LYS A 696 8.86 76.53 -38.93
C LYS A 696 9.01 75.03 -39.24
N PRO A 697 9.61 74.64 -40.40
CA PRO A 697 9.77 73.25 -40.78
C PRO A 697 10.65 72.50 -39.79
N SER A 698 10.08 71.51 -39.11
CA SER A 698 10.80 70.53 -38.30
C SER A 698 11.40 69.47 -39.22
N TYR A 699 12.71 69.51 -39.45
CA TYR A 699 13.40 68.46 -40.22
C TYR A 699 13.59 67.23 -39.34
N LYS A 700 12.97 66.10 -39.67
CA LYS A 700 13.05 64.90 -38.82
C LYS A 700 14.42 64.25 -38.93
N VAL A 701 15.29 64.47 -37.94
CA VAL A 701 16.54 63.71 -37.84
C VAL A 701 16.38 62.67 -36.73
N ARG A 702 17.03 61.51 -36.85
CA ARG A 702 16.82 60.36 -35.96
C ARG A 702 18.07 60.03 -35.16
N ALA A 703 17.94 59.08 -34.24
CA ALA A 703 18.92 58.72 -33.22
C ALA A 703 20.31 58.54 -33.81
N CYS A 704 21.32 59.00 -33.06
CA CYS A 704 22.69 58.71 -33.39
C CYS A 704 23.05 57.34 -32.82
N TYR A 705 23.56 56.42 -33.65
CA TYR A 705 24.23 55.23 -33.15
C TYR A 705 25.67 55.57 -32.75
N ALA A 706 26.18 54.91 -31.72
CA ALA A 706 27.61 54.85 -31.44
C ALA A 706 28.05 53.38 -31.39
N TYR A 707 29.12 53.07 -32.14
CA TYR A 707 29.85 51.80 -32.09
C TYR A 707 31.19 51.99 -31.37
#